data_AF-A0A9E4JEZ6-F1
#
_entry.id   AF-A0A9E4JEZ6-F1
#
_cell.length_a   1.000
_cell.length_b   1.000
_cell.length_c   1.000
_cell.angle_alpha   90.00
_cell.angle_beta   90.00
_cell.angle_gamma   90.00
#
_symmetry.space_group_name_H-M   'P 1'
#
loop_
_entity.id
_entity.type
_entity.pdbx_description
1 polymer ?
#
loop_
_entity_poly.entity_id
_entity_poly.type
_entity_poly.pdbx_seq_one_letter_code
_entity_poly.pdbx_strand_id
1 'polypeptide(L)'
;MGWMRYVAVALINTLGVVVGIIWIPIPQLVLAQSSPNSPEIEYRIDESSLYDEEPELLSPEAISTPTEPSTPQSLEDLYRLRDQLLADLEKVSGSPDVSRLEAWQYELQLQQYQTRLRALRQTETRIRREEQAIQIWEQATQLATEAVAAGTSSPGVADWEKAQRLWVQAIDTIRQIPSDTFLAQKAIEKIVEYQGYLAIATYQRAMVQSEIEDQQTSQNASEYSVDVPQFPGFELYSDTNRDGIITEADEVRPTQWSLSTGPLILFNNDDDDRDGIPDWKDQIVNSKYDSEDLAQVQFKISQEYKNAQIFMTTDTRSQPFINIFQKTAGGWVPVDLTGQKPLAISEDIILGVEAKQFADKNWTGLVSLKAVARREDQEIASDTIQMGVAPWIMSSNTASVSEIHLSDRGVNQDFIKQVQQIVEPTGVTSKITPGETAWMQDTTEIGYVQFTRENTLKNYPVALNGNRLSESDDYAKSLMNRNFGWFEVGKPRSLDPLNQGLDWYGNLEVTPPLPKYPMGRIYYGKADGDTLHPDVVEFLKAQKVQGPPVEIDTSWLMIRHVSEIINFIPSQTGEPLLLIVSPEAGIKLIEELAEKGYEGAAINRGLSTQTTVRAALNNRLLVQHNLQLQREKIDPLLKKIKREFNLEDDQIIQVPVLFGYSGYAWWPNLINTVSINGELLAPNPRGALIDGRDYTQEYFKRRLAISGMNINFLDDSYYQELKGDVYTGINTTREASKQPFWEALPANLTP
;
A
#
# COMPACT_ATOMS: atom_id res chain seq x y z
N MET A 1 4.26 -8.23 -31.26
CA MET A 1 5.73 -8.46 -31.20
C MET A 1 6.42 -7.41 -32.06
N GLY A 2 6.95 -6.36 -31.44
CA GLY A 2 7.54 -5.19 -32.11
C GLY A 2 8.83 -4.74 -31.41
N TRP A 3 9.91 -5.48 -31.67
CA TRP A 3 11.32 -5.08 -31.80
C TRP A 3 11.92 -4.14 -30.73
N MET A 4 12.59 -4.75 -29.75
CA MET A 4 13.64 -4.13 -28.92
C MET A 4 14.78 -3.64 -29.85
N ARG A 5 15.14 -2.36 -29.79
CA ARG A 5 16.30 -1.82 -30.53
C ARG A 5 17.55 -1.92 -29.66
N TYR A 6 18.65 -2.30 -30.29
CA TYR A 6 19.94 -2.49 -29.63
C TYR A 6 20.96 -1.50 -30.18
N VAL A 7 21.83 -0.97 -29.32
CA VAL A 7 23.05 -0.24 -29.76
C VAL A 7 24.21 -1.22 -29.75
N ALA A 8 24.93 -1.30 -30.88
CA ALA A 8 26.19 -2.02 -30.96
C ALA A 8 27.31 -1.15 -30.40
N VAL A 9 27.92 -1.58 -29.30
CA VAL A 9 29.08 -0.91 -28.69
C VAL A 9 30.31 -1.78 -28.94
N ALA A 10 31.30 -1.21 -29.64
CA ALA A 10 32.58 -1.86 -29.88
C ALA A 10 33.47 -1.74 -28.63
N LEU A 11 33.86 -2.88 -28.08
CA LEU A 11 34.84 -2.98 -27.00
C LEU A 11 36.23 -2.91 -27.61
N ILE A 12 37.02 -1.93 -27.20
CA ILE A 12 38.35 -1.67 -27.74
C ILE A 12 39.37 -1.92 -26.63
N ASN A 13 40.44 -2.65 -26.93
CA ASN A 13 41.51 -2.87 -25.97
C ASN A 13 42.40 -1.61 -25.83
N THR A 14 43.35 -1.65 -24.91
CA THR A 14 44.27 -0.55 -24.60
C THR A 14 45.19 -0.14 -25.77
N LEU A 15 45.19 -0.89 -26.88
CA LEU A 15 45.94 -0.61 -28.11
C LEU A 15 45.04 -0.07 -29.24
N GLY A 16 43.75 0.17 -29.01
CA GLY A 16 42.84 0.69 -30.03
C GLY A 16 42.23 -0.38 -30.95
N VAL A 17 42.36 -1.67 -30.62
CA VAL A 17 41.84 -2.78 -31.44
C VAL A 17 40.49 -3.25 -30.90
N VAL A 18 39.49 -3.37 -31.79
CA VAL A 18 38.16 -3.89 -31.44
C VAL A 18 38.27 -5.37 -31.10
N VAL A 19 37.95 -5.72 -29.86
CA VAL A 19 38.02 -7.08 -29.30
C VAL A 19 36.64 -7.71 -29.10
N GLY A 20 35.56 -6.94 -29.24
CA GLY A 20 34.19 -7.48 -29.25
C GLY A 20 33.17 -6.41 -29.59
N ILE A 21 31.96 -6.83 -29.96
CA ILE A 21 30.80 -5.95 -30.14
C ILE A 21 29.69 -6.50 -29.25
N ILE A 22 29.18 -5.68 -28.34
CA ILE A 22 28.04 -6.03 -27.49
C ILE A 22 26.82 -5.23 -27.90
N TRP A 23 25.67 -5.90 -27.88
CA TRP A 23 24.38 -5.33 -28.23
C TRP A 23 23.61 -5.01 -26.96
N ILE A 24 23.50 -3.73 -26.63
CA ILE A 24 22.82 -3.29 -25.40
C ILE A 24 21.35 -2.99 -25.73
N PRO A 25 20.38 -3.67 -25.09
CA PRO A 25 18.96 -3.37 -25.28
C PRO A 25 18.64 -1.99 -24.72
N ILE A 26 18.01 -1.14 -25.52
CA ILE A 26 17.52 0.16 -25.06
C ILE A 26 16.13 -0.05 -24.43
N PRO A 27 15.91 0.28 -23.14
CA PRO A 27 14.60 0.20 -22.50
C PRO A 27 13.58 1.13 -23.19
N GLN A 28 12.31 0.72 -23.28
CA GLN A 28 11.25 1.52 -23.93
C GLN A 28 11.04 2.92 -23.32
N LEU A 29 11.43 3.14 -22.06
CA LEU A 29 11.42 4.46 -21.42
C LEU A 29 12.31 5.49 -22.13
N VAL A 30 13.42 5.07 -22.76
CA VAL A 30 14.30 5.96 -23.54
C VAL A 30 13.69 6.31 -24.90
N LEU A 31 12.81 5.45 -25.43
CA LEU A 31 12.12 5.70 -26.71
C LEU A 31 10.83 6.51 -26.53
N ALA A 32 10.13 6.36 -25.41
CA ALA A 32 8.91 7.12 -25.10
C ALA A 32 9.18 8.64 -24.96
N GLN A 33 10.41 9.02 -24.56
CA GLN A 33 10.83 10.41 -24.40
C GLN A 33 11.30 11.09 -25.70
N SER A 34 11.37 10.35 -26.82
CA SER A 34 11.57 10.95 -28.15
C SER A 34 10.25 11.37 -28.83
N SER A 35 9.12 11.23 -28.13
CA SER A 35 7.85 11.79 -28.57
C SER A 35 7.85 13.30 -28.29
N PRO A 36 7.59 14.18 -29.27
CA PRO A 36 7.56 15.64 -29.06
C PRO A 36 6.43 16.13 -28.13
N ASN A 37 5.64 15.23 -27.53
CA ASN A 37 4.39 15.54 -26.84
C ASN A 37 4.46 15.26 -25.34
N SER A 38 5.53 15.70 -24.67
CA SER A 38 5.37 16.11 -23.27
C SER A 38 4.54 17.40 -23.29
N PRO A 39 3.47 17.54 -22.48
CA PRO A 39 2.72 18.79 -22.47
C PRO A 39 3.69 19.90 -22.04
N GLU A 40 4.04 20.78 -22.98
CA GLU A 40 4.65 22.05 -22.65
C GLU A 40 3.71 22.71 -21.63
N ILE A 41 4.23 23.03 -20.44
CA ILE A 41 3.50 23.84 -19.48
C ILE A 41 3.40 25.23 -20.12
N GLU A 42 2.28 25.46 -20.80
CA GLU A 42 1.97 26.72 -21.44
C GLU A 42 1.72 27.75 -20.33
N TYR A 43 2.69 28.65 -20.11
CA TYR A 43 2.54 29.79 -19.22
C TYR A 43 1.67 30.86 -19.90
N ARG A 44 0.46 30.50 -20.35
CA ARG A 44 -0.49 31.44 -20.93
C ARG A 44 -1.25 32.15 -19.82
N ILE A 45 -0.95 33.44 -19.65
CA ILE A 45 -1.89 34.38 -19.05
C ILE A 45 -2.86 34.76 -20.18
N ASP A 46 -4.00 34.08 -20.27
CA ASP A 46 -5.03 34.43 -21.25
C ASP A 46 -5.91 35.56 -20.71
N GLU A 47 -5.50 36.80 -20.96
CA GLU A 47 -6.35 37.99 -20.76
C GLU A 47 -7.29 38.24 -21.95
N SER A 48 -7.22 37.45 -23.02
CA SER A 48 -7.89 37.73 -24.30
C SER A 48 -9.28 37.12 -24.49
N SER A 49 -9.76 36.32 -23.53
CA SER A 49 -11.10 35.71 -23.59
C SER A 49 -12.26 36.60 -23.12
N LEU A 50 -12.02 37.91 -22.92
CA LEU A 50 -12.92 38.77 -22.12
C LEU A 50 -13.48 40.03 -22.83
N TYR A 51 -13.32 40.17 -24.14
CA TYR A 51 -13.92 41.29 -24.88
C TYR A 51 -14.61 40.85 -26.17
N ASP A 52 -15.89 40.45 -26.06
CA ASP A 52 -16.85 40.52 -27.17
C ASP A 52 -17.61 41.86 -27.05
N GLU A 53 -16.98 42.98 -27.45
CA GLU A 53 -17.66 44.20 -27.94
C GLU A 53 -16.62 45.24 -28.43
N GLU A 54 -16.86 45.85 -29.60
CA GLU A 54 -16.01 46.88 -30.22
C GLU A 54 -15.90 48.14 -29.35
N PRO A 55 -14.72 48.77 -29.17
CA PRO A 55 -14.62 50.06 -28.50
C PRO A 55 -14.67 51.24 -29.49
N GLU A 56 -15.63 52.14 -29.26
CA GLU A 56 -15.54 53.52 -29.71
C GLU A 56 -14.35 54.25 -29.04
N LEU A 57 -13.46 54.78 -29.89
CA LEU A 57 -12.63 55.99 -29.74
C LEU A 57 -12.32 56.51 -28.32
N LEU A 58 -11.17 56.12 -27.75
CA LEU A 58 -10.35 56.98 -26.86
C LEU A 58 -8.84 56.78 -27.13
N SER A 59 -8.07 57.84 -26.83
CA SER A 59 -6.79 58.30 -27.41
C SER A 59 -5.52 57.41 -27.31
N PRO A 60 -4.54 57.58 -28.22
CA PRO A 60 -3.34 56.74 -28.32
C PRO A 60 -2.16 57.30 -27.50
N GLU A 61 -2.06 56.94 -26.22
CA GLU A 61 -0.84 57.24 -25.44
C GLU A 61 -0.70 56.30 -24.22
N ALA A 62 -0.60 54.99 -24.49
CA ALA A 62 0.04 53.98 -23.61
C ALA A 62 -0.17 52.57 -24.20
N ILE A 63 0.49 52.25 -25.31
CA ILE A 63 0.66 50.84 -25.73
C ILE A 63 2.13 50.51 -25.56
N SER A 64 2.48 50.05 -24.35
CA SER A 64 3.65 49.21 -24.16
C SER A 64 3.21 47.80 -24.55
N THR A 65 3.75 47.30 -25.65
CA THR A 65 3.60 45.92 -26.09
C THR A 65 3.87 44.94 -24.94
N PRO A 66 3.00 43.94 -24.67
CA PRO A 66 3.33 42.88 -23.73
C PRO A 66 4.34 41.95 -24.41
N THR A 67 5.55 41.91 -23.88
CA THR A 67 6.56 40.90 -24.22
C THR A 67 6.04 39.54 -23.77
N GLU A 68 5.92 38.58 -24.69
CA GLU A 68 5.63 37.17 -24.35
C GLU A 68 6.62 36.69 -23.27
N PRO A 69 6.17 36.06 -22.17
CA PRO A 69 7.09 35.42 -21.24
C PRO A 69 7.69 34.18 -21.92
N SER A 70 8.99 34.24 -22.20
CA SER A 70 9.75 33.11 -22.73
C SER A 70 9.74 31.95 -21.73
N THR A 71 9.42 30.74 -22.18
CA THR A 71 9.50 29.50 -21.38
C THR A 71 10.90 29.38 -20.75
N PRO A 72 11.02 29.28 -19.40
CA PRO A 72 12.32 29.21 -18.72
C PRO A 72 13.19 28.07 -19.26
N GLN A 73 14.43 28.37 -19.66
CA GLN A 73 15.38 27.41 -20.23
C GLN A 73 16.53 27.06 -19.28
N SER A 74 16.58 27.71 -18.11
CA SER A 74 17.61 27.53 -17.10
C SER A 74 17.09 27.80 -15.69
N LEU A 75 17.84 27.34 -14.69
CA LEU A 75 17.57 27.66 -13.28
C LEU A 75 17.58 29.18 -13.02
N GLU A 76 18.44 29.92 -13.72
CA GLU A 76 18.50 31.39 -13.65
C GLU A 76 17.24 32.05 -14.25
N ASP A 77 16.66 31.49 -15.31
CA ASP A 77 15.38 31.96 -15.86
C ASP A 77 14.23 31.72 -14.88
N LEU A 78 14.22 30.56 -14.18
CA LEU A 78 13.21 30.27 -13.17
C LEU A 78 13.28 31.23 -11.98
N TYR A 79 14.49 31.59 -11.54
CA TYR A 79 14.68 32.61 -10.52
C TYR A 79 14.16 33.98 -10.94
N ARG A 80 14.44 34.40 -12.19
CA ARG A 80 13.88 35.63 -12.76
C ARG A 80 12.35 35.59 -12.85
N LEU A 81 11.77 34.47 -13.25
CA LEU A 81 10.31 34.30 -13.31
C LEU A 81 9.66 34.37 -11.92
N ARG A 82 10.27 33.74 -10.91
CA ARG A 82 9.80 33.83 -9.51
C ARG A 82 9.77 35.27 -9.04
N ASP A 83 10.84 36.02 -9.28
CA ASP A 83 10.96 37.41 -8.83
C ASP A 83 9.96 38.33 -9.56
N GLN A 84 9.69 38.07 -10.85
CA GLN A 84 8.62 38.74 -11.59
C GLN A 84 7.22 38.44 -11.02
N LEU A 85 6.93 37.16 -10.73
CA LEU A 85 5.64 36.74 -10.16
C LEU A 85 5.41 37.31 -8.75
N LEU A 86 6.47 37.42 -7.94
CA LEU A 86 6.42 38.09 -6.64
C LEU A 86 6.07 39.58 -6.78
N ALA A 87 6.73 40.28 -7.72
CA ALA A 87 6.45 41.69 -7.99
C ALA A 87 5.02 41.91 -8.53
N ASP A 88 4.50 40.98 -9.34
CA ASP A 88 3.13 41.06 -9.87
C ASP A 88 2.07 40.71 -8.81
N LEU A 89 2.36 39.79 -7.90
CA LEU A 89 1.51 39.53 -6.73
C LEU A 89 1.39 40.76 -5.83
N GLU A 90 2.49 41.50 -5.63
CA GLU A 90 2.49 42.73 -4.85
C GLU A 90 1.55 43.78 -5.46
N LYS A 91 1.60 43.98 -6.78
CA LYS A 91 0.70 44.90 -7.51
C LYS A 91 -0.78 44.54 -7.37
N VAL A 92 -1.11 43.25 -7.28
CA VAL A 92 -2.49 42.74 -7.30
C VAL A 92 -3.05 42.56 -5.88
N SER A 93 -2.16 42.50 -4.88
CA SER A 93 -2.48 42.43 -3.45
C SER A 93 -2.88 43.77 -2.82
N GLY A 94 -2.78 44.89 -3.57
CA GLY A 94 -3.24 46.20 -3.11
C GLY A 94 -4.71 46.17 -2.72
N SER A 95 -5.04 46.78 -1.57
CA SER A 95 -6.43 46.84 -1.08
C SER A 95 -7.32 47.60 -2.08
N PRO A 96 -8.34 46.96 -2.66
CA PRO A 96 -9.28 47.65 -3.53
C PRO A 96 -10.04 48.73 -2.75
N ASP A 97 -10.31 49.89 -3.36
CA ASP A 97 -11.23 50.88 -2.80
C ASP A 97 -12.66 50.33 -2.87
N VAL A 98 -13.05 49.63 -1.80
CA VAL A 98 -14.33 48.92 -1.67
C VAL A 98 -15.55 49.85 -1.76
N SER A 99 -15.35 51.18 -1.72
CA SER A 99 -16.43 52.16 -1.85
C SER A 99 -16.90 52.38 -3.30
N ARG A 100 -16.21 51.80 -4.29
CA ARG A 100 -16.46 52.05 -5.73
C ARG A 100 -16.44 50.83 -6.66
N LEU A 101 -16.36 49.61 -6.14
CA LEU A 101 -16.24 48.39 -6.97
C LEU A 101 -17.50 47.51 -6.92
N GLU A 102 -17.88 46.97 -8.07
CA GLU A 102 -18.95 45.96 -8.19
C GLU A 102 -18.40 44.57 -7.79
N ALA A 103 -19.26 43.68 -7.24
CA ALA A 103 -18.83 42.40 -6.64
C ALA A 103 -18.00 41.49 -7.58
N TRP A 104 -18.28 41.51 -8.89
CA TRP A 104 -17.53 40.73 -9.89
C TRP A 104 -16.09 41.24 -10.09
N GLN A 105 -15.80 42.52 -9.83
CA GLN A 105 -14.46 43.10 -9.95
C GLN A 105 -13.55 42.61 -8.82
N TYR A 106 -14.11 42.45 -7.62
CA TYR A 106 -13.42 41.83 -6.49
C TYR A 106 -13.13 40.35 -6.73
N GLU A 107 -14.11 39.60 -7.26
CA GLU A 107 -13.92 38.19 -7.63
C GLU A 107 -12.87 38.01 -8.72
N LEU A 108 -12.84 38.90 -9.72
CA LEU A 108 -11.81 38.90 -10.77
C LEU A 108 -10.41 39.18 -10.20
N GLN A 109 -10.27 40.16 -9.30
CA GLN A 109 -9.00 40.46 -8.63
C GLN A 109 -8.53 39.27 -7.77
N LEU A 110 -9.45 38.60 -7.07
CA LEU A 110 -9.16 37.40 -6.28
C LEU A 110 -8.71 36.23 -7.17
N GLN A 111 -9.35 36.03 -8.33
CA GLN A 111 -8.97 35.01 -9.30
C GLN A 111 -7.58 35.28 -9.88
N GLN A 112 -7.28 36.53 -10.23
CA GLN A 112 -5.95 36.94 -10.71
C GLN A 112 -4.86 36.74 -9.65
N TYR A 113 -5.16 37.07 -8.39
CA TYR A 113 -4.26 36.82 -7.26
C TYR A 113 -3.98 35.33 -7.08
N GLN A 114 -5.04 34.49 -7.06
CA GLN A 114 -4.91 33.04 -6.91
C GLN A 114 -4.13 32.40 -8.07
N THR A 115 -4.35 32.87 -9.29
CA THR A 115 -3.66 32.37 -10.50
C THR A 115 -2.16 32.70 -10.42
N ARG A 116 -1.79 33.94 -10.09
CA ARG A 116 -0.38 34.35 -9.92
C ARG A 116 0.29 33.61 -8.76
N LEU A 117 -0.43 33.40 -7.66
CA LEU A 117 0.06 32.63 -6.51
C LEU A 117 0.32 31.16 -6.87
N ARG A 118 -0.54 30.57 -7.70
CA ARG A 118 -0.35 29.21 -8.22
C ARG A 118 0.88 29.12 -9.11
N ALA A 119 1.04 30.06 -10.05
CA ALA A 119 2.21 30.13 -10.93
C ALA A 119 3.52 30.32 -10.14
N LEU A 120 3.51 31.15 -9.09
CA LEU A 120 4.65 31.35 -8.21
C LEU A 120 5.03 30.03 -7.51
N ARG A 121 4.06 29.34 -6.89
CA ARG A 121 4.29 28.06 -6.21
C ARG A 121 4.83 26.97 -7.15
N GLN A 122 4.32 26.91 -8.37
CA GLN A 122 4.82 26.00 -9.40
C GLN A 122 6.27 26.33 -9.78
N THR A 123 6.59 27.61 -9.94
CA THR A 123 7.94 28.09 -10.26
C THR A 123 8.93 27.77 -9.13
N GLU A 124 8.58 28.05 -7.87
CA GLU A 124 9.40 27.71 -6.69
C GLU A 124 9.60 26.20 -6.52
N THR A 125 8.58 25.40 -6.84
CA THR A 125 8.70 23.95 -6.82
C THR A 125 9.63 23.45 -7.92
N ARG A 126 9.56 24.04 -9.11
CA ARG A 126 10.48 23.71 -10.21
C ARG A 126 11.91 24.11 -9.87
N ILE A 127 12.15 25.29 -9.29
CA ILE A 127 13.47 25.72 -8.80
C ILE A 127 14.06 24.66 -7.85
N ARG A 128 13.29 24.24 -6.83
CA ARG A 128 13.76 23.21 -5.88
C ARG A 128 14.10 21.89 -6.55
N ARG A 129 13.32 21.46 -7.54
CA ARG A 129 13.60 20.24 -8.33
C ARG A 129 14.89 20.36 -9.14
N GLU A 130 15.12 21.51 -9.79
CA GLU A 130 16.36 21.76 -10.54
C GLU A 130 17.59 21.80 -9.62
N GLU A 131 17.48 22.44 -8.45
CA GLU A 131 18.56 22.45 -7.44
C GLU A 131 18.86 21.05 -6.91
N GLN A 132 17.83 20.27 -6.62
CA GLN A 132 17.98 18.89 -6.21
C GLN A 132 18.61 18.05 -7.33
N ALA A 133 18.23 18.25 -8.59
CA ALA A 133 18.85 17.57 -9.72
C ALA A 133 20.36 17.88 -9.84
N ILE A 134 20.78 19.12 -9.55
CA ILE A 134 22.20 19.49 -9.50
C ILE A 134 22.91 18.75 -8.36
N GLN A 135 22.33 18.69 -7.16
CA GLN A 135 22.92 17.96 -6.04
C GLN A 135 23.05 16.46 -6.32
N ILE A 136 22.00 15.85 -6.90
CA ILE A 136 22.00 14.46 -7.33
C ILE A 136 23.10 14.23 -8.38
N TRP A 137 23.24 15.14 -9.34
CA TRP A 137 24.29 15.08 -10.36
C TRP A 137 25.69 15.10 -9.74
N GLU A 138 25.94 15.99 -8.78
CA GLU A 138 27.22 16.09 -8.07
C GLU A 138 27.53 14.82 -7.27
N GLN A 139 26.53 14.31 -6.54
CA GLN A 139 26.66 13.07 -5.75
C GLN A 139 26.95 11.86 -6.65
N ALA A 140 26.23 11.71 -7.76
CA ALA A 140 26.47 10.66 -8.74
C ALA A 140 27.89 10.76 -9.34
N THR A 141 28.35 11.98 -9.61
CA THR A 141 29.70 12.23 -10.13
C THR A 141 30.79 11.86 -9.11
N GLN A 142 30.54 12.12 -7.82
CA GLN A 142 31.45 11.71 -6.74
C GLN A 142 31.51 10.18 -6.63
N LEU A 143 30.36 9.50 -6.56
CA LEU A 143 30.28 8.04 -6.52
C LEU A 143 30.99 7.39 -7.71
N ALA A 144 30.80 7.94 -8.91
CA ALA A 144 31.51 7.51 -10.11
C ALA A 144 33.03 7.68 -9.99
N THR A 145 33.49 8.80 -9.41
CA THR A 145 34.93 9.04 -9.18
C THR A 145 35.52 8.02 -8.21
N GLU A 146 34.80 7.70 -7.14
CA GLU A 146 35.18 6.66 -6.18
C GLU A 146 35.16 5.26 -6.80
N ALA A 147 34.19 4.98 -7.68
CA ALA A 147 34.11 3.73 -8.42
C ALA A 147 35.31 3.52 -9.34
N VAL A 148 35.75 4.58 -10.04
CA VAL A 148 36.97 4.57 -10.84
C VAL A 148 38.18 4.28 -9.96
N ALA A 149 38.33 4.96 -8.82
CA ALA A 149 39.45 4.76 -7.92
C ALA A 149 39.53 3.32 -7.38
N ALA A 150 38.38 2.72 -7.03
CA ALA A 150 38.30 1.32 -6.59
C ALA A 150 38.69 0.31 -7.68
N GLY A 151 38.53 0.67 -8.96
CA GLY A 151 38.91 -0.17 -10.10
C GLY A 151 40.36 -0.01 -10.58
N THR A 152 41.26 0.63 -9.82
CA THR A 152 42.66 0.90 -10.24
C THR A 152 43.71 0.22 -9.35
N SER A 153 44.87 -0.11 -9.95
CA SER A 153 46.06 -0.75 -9.33
C SER A 153 45.85 -2.17 -8.78
N SER A 154 45.95 -3.17 -9.66
CA SER A 154 45.80 -4.62 -9.37
C SER A 154 44.66 -4.99 -8.39
N PRO A 155 43.41 -4.58 -8.67
CA PRO A 155 42.25 -4.82 -7.80
C PRO A 155 41.90 -6.30 -7.66
N GLY A 156 41.61 -6.75 -6.43
CA GLY A 156 41.05 -8.07 -6.15
C GLY A 156 39.53 -8.11 -6.36
N VAL A 157 38.89 -9.27 -6.10
CA VAL A 157 37.42 -9.43 -6.23
C VAL A 157 36.66 -8.38 -5.40
N ALA A 158 37.08 -8.15 -4.15
CA ALA A 158 36.44 -7.19 -3.26
C ALA A 158 36.51 -5.74 -3.77
N ASP A 159 37.61 -5.37 -4.44
CA ASP A 159 37.79 -4.04 -5.01
C ASP A 159 36.90 -3.85 -6.25
N TRP A 160 36.78 -4.88 -7.10
CA TRP A 160 35.85 -4.86 -8.22
C TRP A 160 34.39 -4.92 -7.79
N GLU A 161 34.06 -5.63 -6.71
CA GLU A 161 32.73 -5.63 -6.11
C GLU A 161 32.39 -4.25 -5.54
N LYS A 162 33.34 -3.60 -4.87
CA LYS A 162 33.20 -2.21 -4.40
C LYS A 162 33.00 -1.25 -5.57
N ALA A 163 33.81 -1.36 -6.63
CA ALA A 163 33.69 -0.53 -7.83
C ALA A 163 32.32 -0.73 -8.50
N GLN A 164 31.86 -1.98 -8.64
CA GLN A 164 30.55 -2.30 -9.21
C GLN A 164 29.41 -1.70 -8.37
N ARG A 165 29.47 -1.85 -7.04
CA ARG A 165 28.49 -1.28 -6.12
C ARG A 165 28.42 0.24 -6.23
N LEU A 166 29.58 0.90 -6.30
CA LEU A 166 29.67 2.35 -6.46
C LEU A 166 29.16 2.80 -7.84
N TRP A 167 29.37 2.02 -8.91
CA TRP A 167 28.78 2.29 -10.23
C TRP A 167 27.26 2.12 -10.25
N VAL A 168 26.74 1.08 -9.60
CA VAL A 168 25.29 0.90 -9.43
C VAL A 168 24.71 2.07 -8.64
N GLN A 169 25.34 2.45 -7.53
CA GLN A 169 24.92 3.60 -6.74
C GLN A 169 24.99 4.90 -7.57
N ALA A 170 26.04 5.14 -8.35
CA ALA A 170 26.12 6.31 -9.21
C ALA A 170 25.00 6.34 -10.27
N ILE A 171 24.67 5.19 -10.87
CA ILE A 171 23.56 5.03 -11.84
C ILE A 171 22.20 5.27 -11.17
N ASP A 172 21.98 4.68 -10.00
CA ASP A 172 20.71 4.80 -9.28
C ASP A 172 20.54 6.21 -8.68
N THR A 173 21.62 6.86 -8.27
CA THR A 173 21.62 8.27 -7.88
C THR A 173 21.27 9.13 -9.10
N ILE A 174 21.96 9.02 -10.23
CA ILE A 174 21.66 9.88 -11.39
C ILE A 174 20.29 9.63 -12.03
N ARG A 175 19.71 8.42 -11.85
CA ARG A 175 18.33 8.09 -12.24
C ARG A 175 17.27 8.82 -11.43
N GLN A 176 17.62 9.35 -10.26
CA GLN A 176 16.72 10.15 -9.45
C GLN A 176 16.54 11.56 -10.00
N ILE A 177 17.33 11.98 -11.02
CA ILE A 177 17.12 13.24 -11.73
C ILE A 177 15.79 13.16 -12.49
N PRO A 178 14.78 13.99 -12.14
CA PRO A 178 13.47 13.94 -12.79
C PRO A 178 13.55 14.32 -14.28
N SER A 179 12.69 13.71 -15.11
CA SER A 179 12.72 13.89 -16.58
C SER A 179 12.30 15.27 -17.06
N ASP A 180 11.66 16.07 -16.21
CA ASP A 180 11.21 17.44 -16.46
C ASP A 180 12.28 18.51 -16.10
N THR A 181 13.48 18.08 -15.71
CA THR A 181 14.61 18.97 -15.35
C THR A 181 15.55 19.28 -16.51
N PHE A 182 16.30 20.39 -16.41
CA PHE A 182 17.30 20.75 -17.43
C PHE A 182 18.45 19.75 -17.55
N LEU A 183 18.68 18.94 -16.50
CA LEU A 183 19.72 17.91 -16.48
C LEU A 183 19.26 16.56 -17.02
N ALA A 184 17.96 16.35 -17.29
CA ALA A 184 17.39 15.06 -17.67
C ALA A 184 18.12 14.42 -18.88
N GLN A 185 18.30 15.19 -19.96
CA GLN A 185 18.95 14.68 -21.17
C GLN A 185 20.42 14.30 -20.90
N LYS A 186 21.13 15.14 -20.15
CA LYS A 186 22.52 14.91 -19.76
C LYS A 186 22.64 13.72 -18.81
N ALA A 187 21.65 13.50 -17.95
CA ALA A 187 21.58 12.37 -17.03
C ALA A 187 21.43 11.06 -17.80
N ILE A 188 20.60 11.02 -18.84
CA ILE A 188 20.44 9.85 -19.71
C ILE A 188 21.77 9.49 -20.38
N GLU A 189 22.47 10.46 -20.95
CA GLU A 189 23.80 10.24 -21.55
C GLU A 189 24.79 9.68 -20.52
N LYS A 190 24.77 10.23 -19.31
CA LYS A 190 25.67 9.83 -18.24
C LYS A 190 25.34 8.46 -17.65
N ILE A 191 24.06 8.06 -17.63
CA ILE A 191 23.62 6.71 -17.27
C ILE A 191 24.20 5.70 -18.25
N VAL A 192 24.14 5.97 -19.56
CA VAL A 192 24.71 5.07 -20.57
C VAL A 192 26.22 4.94 -20.39
N GLU A 193 26.90 6.05 -20.11
CA GLU A 193 28.33 6.05 -19.80
C GLU A 193 28.65 5.20 -18.55
N TYR A 194 27.93 5.41 -17.45
CA TYR A 194 28.10 4.66 -16.20
C TYR A 194 27.73 3.19 -16.35
N GLN A 195 26.73 2.84 -17.15
CA GLN A 195 26.40 1.46 -17.49
C GLN A 195 27.54 0.79 -18.26
N GLY A 196 28.23 1.52 -19.14
CA GLY A 196 29.45 1.06 -19.79
C GLY A 196 30.55 0.74 -18.76
N TYR A 197 30.80 1.63 -17.81
CA TYR A 197 31.78 1.38 -16.75
C TYR A 197 31.38 0.28 -15.78
N LEU A 198 30.10 0.17 -15.44
CA LEU A 198 29.55 -0.93 -14.65
C LEU A 198 29.76 -2.27 -15.37
N ALA A 199 29.53 -2.33 -16.68
CA ALA A 199 29.77 -3.53 -17.47
C ALA A 199 31.25 -3.92 -17.46
N ILE A 200 32.16 -2.94 -17.55
CA ILE A 200 33.61 -3.16 -17.42
C ILE A 200 33.94 -3.69 -16.02
N ALA A 201 33.48 -3.06 -14.95
CA ALA A 201 33.73 -3.49 -13.58
C ALA A 201 33.16 -4.89 -13.30
N THR A 202 31.96 -5.18 -13.83
CA THR A 202 31.31 -6.50 -13.71
C THR A 202 32.08 -7.57 -14.47
N TYR A 203 32.55 -7.26 -15.69
CA TYR A 203 33.37 -8.16 -16.49
C TYR A 203 34.71 -8.45 -15.82
N GLN A 204 35.41 -7.41 -15.33
CA GLN A 204 36.69 -7.58 -14.63
C GLN A 204 36.52 -8.35 -13.32
N ARG A 205 35.45 -8.09 -12.56
CA ARG A 205 35.06 -8.90 -11.39
C ARG A 205 34.88 -10.35 -11.78
N ALA A 206 34.10 -10.62 -12.83
CA ALA A 206 33.83 -11.97 -13.31
C ALA A 206 35.09 -12.68 -13.81
N MET A 207 36.04 -11.97 -14.41
CA MET A 207 37.33 -12.54 -14.81
C MET A 207 38.18 -12.95 -13.59
N VAL A 208 38.37 -12.05 -12.62
CA VAL A 208 39.12 -12.34 -11.37
C VAL A 208 38.40 -13.40 -10.53
N GLN A 209 37.07 -13.37 -10.51
CA GLN A 209 36.23 -14.38 -9.85
C GLN A 209 36.31 -15.72 -10.59
N SER A 210 36.33 -15.76 -11.92
CA SER A 210 36.45 -17.02 -12.68
C SER A 210 37.83 -17.65 -12.56
N GLU A 211 38.89 -16.86 -12.39
CA GLU A 211 40.23 -17.37 -12.02
C GLU A 211 40.24 -18.01 -10.62
N ILE A 212 39.26 -17.66 -9.77
CA ILE A 212 39.04 -18.25 -8.43
C ILE A 212 37.99 -19.40 -8.47
N GLU A 213 36.98 -19.31 -9.32
CA GLU A 213 35.87 -20.26 -9.48
C GLU A 213 36.16 -21.41 -10.45
N ASP A 214 37.20 -21.33 -11.29
CA ASP A 214 37.78 -22.49 -11.99
C ASP A 214 38.34 -23.55 -11.00
N GLN A 215 38.33 -23.27 -9.69
CA GLN A 215 38.52 -24.26 -8.63
C GLN A 215 37.23 -24.75 -7.96
N GLN A 216 36.07 -24.10 -8.09
CA GLN A 216 34.84 -24.52 -7.41
C GLN A 216 33.55 -24.20 -8.19
N THR A 217 33.15 -25.19 -9.00
CA THR A 217 31.77 -25.65 -9.27
C THR A 217 30.80 -24.80 -10.11
N SER A 218 30.35 -25.45 -11.20
CA SER A 218 29.09 -25.22 -11.90
C SER A 218 27.87 -25.77 -11.13
N GLN A 219 26.74 -25.05 -11.09
CA GLN A 219 25.42 -25.43 -11.65
C GLN A 219 24.23 -24.72 -10.97
N ASN A 220 23.20 -24.44 -11.80
CA ASN A 220 22.02 -23.63 -11.56
C ASN A 220 20.93 -24.29 -10.68
N ALA A 221 20.14 -23.42 -10.05
CA ALA A 221 18.97 -23.69 -9.23
C ALA A 221 17.87 -24.51 -9.95
N SER A 222 17.46 -25.59 -9.29
CA SER A 222 16.31 -26.44 -9.65
C SER A 222 15.15 -26.13 -8.70
N GLU A 223 13.93 -26.23 -9.21
CA GLU A 223 12.69 -26.32 -8.43
C GLU A 223 12.81 -27.44 -7.39
N TYR A 224 12.60 -27.12 -6.11
CA TYR A 224 12.83 -28.06 -5.01
C TYR A 224 11.66 -29.06 -4.89
N SER A 225 11.92 -30.32 -5.20
CA SER A 225 11.12 -31.49 -4.80
C SER A 225 11.48 -31.86 -3.35
N VAL A 226 10.53 -32.35 -2.56
CA VAL A 226 10.87 -33.07 -1.33
C VAL A 226 11.48 -34.41 -1.75
N ASP A 227 12.74 -34.67 -1.39
CA ASP A 227 13.39 -35.96 -1.66
C ASP A 227 12.70 -37.05 -0.82
N VAL A 228 12.48 -38.24 -1.41
CA VAL A 228 12.15 -39.44 -0.63
C VAL A 228 13.28 -39.65 0.37
N PRO A 229 12.99 -39.91 1.67
CA PRO A 229 14.03 -40.14 2.67
C PRO A 229 15.08 -41.12 2.12
N GLN A 230 16.35 -40.70 2.09
CA GLN A 230 17.39 -41.52 1.46
C GLN A 230 17.64 -42.82 2.25
N PHE A 231 17.18 -42.89 3.51
CA PHE A 231 17.39 -44.00 4.41
C PHE A 231 16.16 -44.23 5.32
N PRO A 232 15.64 -45.48 5.39
CA PRO A 232 14.52 -45.80 6.27
C PRO A 232 14.80 -45.47 7.74
N GLY A 233 13.82 -44.90 8.44
CA GLY A 233 13.94 -44.64 9.87
C GLY A 233 14.80 -43.44 10.25
N PHE A 234 15.08 -42.55 9.28
CA PHE A 234 15.65 -41.21 9.45
C PHE A 234 14.71 -40.21 8.77
N GLU A 235 13.56 -39.93 9.42
CA GLU A 235 12.44 -39.24 8.78
C GLU A 235 11.90 -38.09 9.64
N LEU A 236 11.71 -36.93 9.01
CA LEU A 236 11.06 -35.73 9.54
C LEU A 236 9.54 -35.81 9.39
N TYR A 237 8.80 -35.42 10.43
CA TYR A 237 7.34 -35.38 10.42
C TYR A 237 6.88 -34.00 10.82
N SER A 238 5.83 -33.51 10.19
CA SER A 238 5.19 -32.24 10.54
C SER A 238 3.72 -32.32 10.15
N ASP A 239 2.91 -31.34 10.56
CA ASP A 239 1.47 -31.29 10.31
C ASP A 239 1.20 -30.99 8.82
N THR A 240 1.21 -32.03 7.99
CA THR A 240 1.13 -31.89 6.53
C THR A 240 -0.31 -31.77 6.04
N ASN A 241 -1.25 -32.32 6.79
CA ASN A 241 -2.68 -32.32 6.50
C ASN A 241 -3.42 -31.13 7.16
N ARG A 242 -2.74 -30.38 8.05
CA ARG A 242 -3.28 -29.22 8.78
C ARG A 242 -4.45 -29.60 9.67
N ASP A 243 -4.29 -30.66 10.46
CA ASP A 243 -5.22 -31.01 11.54
C ASP A 243 -4.69 -30.58 12.93
N GLY A 244 -3.46 -30.07 13.00
CA GLY A 244 -2.84 -29.60 14.23
C GLY A 244 -2.32 -30.71 15.14
N ILE A 245 -2.22 -31.95 14.64
CA ILE A 245 -1.69 -33.12 15.36
C ILE A 245 -0.79 -33.93 14.43
N ILE A 246 0.49 -34.04 14.78
CA ILE A 246 1.43 -34.87 14.00
C ILE A 246 1.19 -36.35 14.32
N THR A 247 0.76 -37.12 13.30
CA THR A 247 0.45 -38.56 13.42
C THR A 247 1.06 -39.39 12.28
N GLU A 248 0.80 -40.71 12.26
CA GLU A 248 1.17 -41.59 11.14
C GLU A 248 0.50 -41.16 9.82
N ALA A 249 -0.59 -40.38 9.85
CA ALA A 249 -1.22 -39.86 8.64
C ALA A 249 -0.32 -38.86 7.90
N ASP A 250 0.61 -38.20 8.61
CA ASP A 250 1.58 -37.25 8.05
C ASP A 250 2.79 -37.91 7.39
N GLU A 251 2.88 -39.24 7.44
CA GLU A 251 3.92 -39.99 6.72
C GLU A 251 3.77 -39.82 5.19
N VAL A 252 2.55 -39.58 4.71
CA VAL A 252 2.27 -39.30 3.30
C VAL A 252 2.52 -37.81 3.02
N ARG A 253 3.79 -37.44 2.85
CA ARG A 253 4.16 -36.06 2.53
C ARG A 253 3.70 -35.64 1.14
N PRO A 254 3.21 -34.41 0.96
CA PRO A 254 3.03 -33.86 -0.38
C PRO A 254 4.39 -33.69 -1.05
N THR A 255 4.45 -33.87 -2.37
CA THR A 255 5.70 -33.72 -3.16
C THR A 255 6.25 -32.30 -3.14
N GLN A 256 5.38 -31.31 -2.90
CA GLN A 256 5.70 -29.89 -2.77
C GLN A 256 4.73 -29.22 -1.80
N TRP A 257 5.19 -28.19 -1.09
CA TRP A 257 4.30 -27.35 -0.27
C TRP A 257 3.41 -26.46 -1.16
N SER A 258 2.18 -26.22 -0.72
CA SER A 258 1.29 -25.22 -1.34
C SER A 258 0.45 -24.50 -0.28
N LEU A 259 -0.29 -23.48 -0.70
CA LEU A 259 -1.26 -22.84 0.19
C LEU A 259 -2.42 -23.77 0.60
N SER A 260 -2.60 -24.94 -0.03
CA SER A 260 -3.63 -25.90 0.35
C SER A 260 -3.11 -27.12 1.15
N THR A 261 -1.81 -27.42 1.08
CA THR A 261 -1.22 -28.61 1.73
C THR A 261 0.20 -28.37 2.23
N GLY A 262 0.58 -29.09 3.28
CA GLY A 262 1.90 -29.02 3.89
C GLY A 262 1.95 -28.06 5.09
N PRO A 263 3.00 -28.15 5.92
CA PRO A 263 3.03 -27.49 7.23
C PRO A 263 3.02 -25.96 7.15
N LEU A 264 2.31 -25.32 8.07
CA LEU A 264 2.27 -23.86 8.21
C LEU A 264 3.22 -23.39 9.31
N ILE A 265 3.94 -22.31 9.06
CA ILE A 265 4.77 -21.59 10.04
C ILE A 265 4.09 -20.25 10.35
N LEU A 266 3.99 -19.88 11.61
CA LEU A 266 3.55 -18.54 11.98
C LEU A 266 4.72 -17.56 11.96
N PHE A 267 4.44 -16.34 11.50
CA PHE A 267 5.27 -15.21 11.88
C PHE A 267 4.91 -14.86 13.33
N ASN A 268 5.80 -15.18 14.27
CA ASN A 268 5.55 -15.10 15.71
C ASN A 268 5.69 -13.65 16.23
N ASN A 269 4.77 -12.78 15.79
CA ASN A 269 4.86 -11.33 15.88
C ASN A 269 3.95 -10.67 16.92
N ASP A 270 3.44 -11.46 17.84
CA ASP A 270 2.80 -11.07 19.08
C ASP A 270 3.78 -11.07 20.26
N ASP A 271 3.25 -10.79 21.46
CA ASP A 271 4.02 -10.58 22.70
C ASP A 271 3.33 -11.34 23.84
N ASP A 272 3.69 -12.61 23.94
CA ASP A 272 2.98 -13.57 24.79
C ASP A 272 3.30 -13.48 26.28
N ASP A 273 4.52 -13.04 26.60
CA ASP A 273 4.98 -12.78 27.96
C ASP A 273 4.71 -11.33 28.42
N ARG A 274 4.34 -10.45 27.49
CA ARG A 274 3.95 -9.05 27.70
C ARG A 274 5.10 -8.16 28.14
N ASP A 275 6.29 -8.40 27.62
CA ASP A 275 7.47 -7.58 27.90
C ASP A 275 7.65 -6.39 26.92
N GLY A 276 6.82 -6.32 25.87
CA GLY A 276 6.82 -5.29 24.84
C GLY A 276 7.72 -5.59 23.64
N ILE A 277 8.27 -6.80 23.54
CA ILE A 277 9.12 -7.29 22.46
C ILE A 277 8.38 -8.42 21.73
N PRO A 278 8.29 -8.40 20.38
CA PRO A 278 7.72 -9.52 19.66
C PRO A 278 8.55 -10.80 19.85
N ASP A 279 7.89 -11.94 20.05
CA ASP A 279 8.51 -13.22 20.44
C ASP A 279 9.62 -13.67 19.47
N TRP A 280 9.46 -13.48 18.16
CA TRP A 280 10.47 -13.85 17.15
C TRP A 280 11.85 -13.17 17.33
N LYS A 281 11.93 -12.07 18.09
CA LYS A 281 13.07 -11.15 18.09
C LYS A 281 14.19 -11.54 19.05
N ASP A 282 13.89 -12.22 20.16
CA ASP A 282 14.86 -12.47 21.23
C ASP A 282 15.45 -13.89 21.24
N GLN A 283 14.90 -14.80 20.43
CA GLN A 283 15.28 -16.22 20.35
C GLN A 283 15.10 -16.99 21.67
N ILE A 284 14.11 -16.61 22.49
CA ILE A 284 13.80 -17.26 23.75
C ILE A 284 12.34 -17.71 23.74
N VAL A 285 12.12 -19.02 23.87
CA VAL A 285 10.76 -19.53 24.05
C VAL A 285 10.43 -19.55 25.54
N ASN A 286 9.69 -18.58 26.03
CA ASN A 286 9.62 -18.24 27.45
C ASN A 286 8.24 -18.44 28.10
N SER A 287 7.20 -18.71 27.30
CA SER A 287 5.83 -18.88 27.79
C SER A 287 5.13 -20.12 27.20
N LYS A 288 4.00 -20.49 27.80
CA LYS A 288 3.14 -21.54 27.24
C LYS A 288 2.59 -21.11 25.88
N TYR A 289 2.19 -19.85 25.72
CA TYR A 289 1.53 -19.36 24.52
C TYR A 289 2.53 -19.30 23.36
N ASP A 290 3.72 -18.77 23.63
CA ASP A 290 4.77 -18.66 22.61
C ASP A 290 5.23 -20.05 22.14
N SER A 291 5.33 -21.03 23.06
CA SER A 291 5.58 -22.43 22.67
C SER A 291 4.48 -23.06 21.80
N GLU A 292 3.28 -22.50 21.81
CA GLU A 292 2.11 -22.96 21.06
C GLU A 292 2.03 -22.39 19.65
N ASP A 293 2.80 -21.34 19.36
CA ASP A 293 2.87 -20.70 18.04
C ASP A 293 3.96 -21.30 17.14
N LEU A 294 4.85 -22.10 17.75
CA LEU A 294 5.87 -22.87 17.04
C LEU A 294 5.25 -24.00 16.20
N ALA A 295 5.54 -23.97 14.90
CA ALA A 295 5.24 -25.09 14.00
C ALA A 295 6.18 -26.26 14.33
N GLN A 296 5.61 -27.43 14.65
CA GLN A 296 6.42 -28.56 15.09
C GLN A 296 6.97 -29.38 13.93
N VAL A 297 8.23 -29.78 14.05
CA VAL A 297 8.84 -30.83 13.24
C VAL A 297 9.35 -31.90 14.19
N GLN A 298 8.80 -33.10 14.08
CA GLN A 298 9.21 -34.26 14.85
C GLN A 298 10.20 -35.10 14.05
N PHE A 299 11.13 -35.72 14.75
CA PHE A 299 12.19 -36.47 14.13
C PHE A 299 12.50 -37.72 14.95
N LYS A 300 12.18 -38.89 14.41
CA LYS A 300 12.39 -40.18 15.08
C LYS A 300 13.71 -40.79 14.64
N ILE A 301 14.59 -41.09 15.59
CA ILE A 301 15.94 -41.58 15.32
C ILE A 301 16.00 -43.08 15.56
N SER A 302 16.16 -43.84 14.48
CA SER A 302 16.40 -45.29 14.56
C SER A 302 17.71 -45.64 15.28
N GLN A 303 17.77 -46.82 15.89
CA GLN A 303 18.92 -47.28 16.69
C GLN A 303 20.25 -47.17 15.95
N GLU A 304 20.24 -47.39 14.63
CA GLU A 304 21.42 -47.32 13.76
C GLU A 304 22.06 -45.92 13.66
N TYR A 305 21.30 -44.86 13.96
CA TYR A 305 21.77 -43.46 13.92
C TYR A 305 22.08 -42.87 15.29
N LYS A 306 21.89 -43.61 16.39
CA LYS A 306 22.10 -43.09 17.77
C LYS A 306 23.51 -42.57 18.07
N ASN A 307 24.51 -43.06 17.35
CA ASN A 307 25.91 -42.63 17.50
C ASN A 307 26.33 -41.61 16.42
N ALA A 308 25.40 -41.11 15.60
CA ALA A 308 25.65 -40.10 14.58
C ALA A 308 25.42 -38.69 15.15
N GLN A 309 26.18 -37.71 14.68
CA GLN A 309 25.87 -36.31 14.95
C GLN A 309 24.81 -35.83 13.95
N ILE A 310 23.75 -35.20 14.44
CA ILE A 310 22.64 -34.77 13.59
C ILE A 310 22.66 -33.25 13.51
N PHE A 311 22.63 -32.72 12.29
CA PHE A 311 22.66 -31.30 12.00
C PHE A 311 21.37 -30.89 11.30
N MET A 312 20.92 -29.67 11.59
CA MET A 312 19.85 -29.02 10.84
C MET A 312 20.45 -27.93 9.96
N THR A 313 19.98 -27.85 8.73
CA THR A 313 20.30 -26.78 7.79
C THR A 313 19.05 -26.33 7.08
N THR A 314 19.04 -25.09 6.61
CA THR A 314 18.00 -24.57 5.71
C THR A 314 18.66 -24.02 4.44
N ASP A 315 17.86 -23.79 3.40
CA ASP A 315 18.34 -23.00 2.28
C ASP A 315 18.84 -21.62 2.75
N THR A 316 19.95 -21.15 2.17
CA THR A 316 20.64 -19.93 2.61
C THR A 316 19.76 -18.69 2.54
N ARG A 317 18.73 -18.69 1.68
CA ARG A 317 17.80 -17.55 1.53
C ARG A 317 16.82 -17.46 2.69
N SER A 318 16.38 -18.59 3.24
CA SER A 318 15.43 -18.64 4.36
C SER A 318 16.08 -18.44 5.73
N GLN A 319 17.39 -18.72 5.86
CA GLN A 319 18.12 -18.64 7.14
C GLN A 319 17.90 -17.35 7.96
N PRO A 320 17.90 -16.12 7.38
CA PRO A 320 17.68 -14.91 8.17
C PRO A 320 16.23 -14.71 8.65
N PHE A 321 15.27 -15.46 8.08
CA PHE A 321 13.83 -15.26 8.23
C PHE A 321 13.13 -16.28 9.14
N ILE A 322 13.88 -17.19 9.75
CA ILE A 322 13.34 -18.19 10.69
C ILE A 322 14.19 -18.30 11.94
N ASN A 323 13.57 -18.74 13.04
CA ASN A 323 14.26 -19.36 14.17
C ASN A 323 13.79 -20.82 14.30
N ILE A 324 14.69 -21.68 14.78
CA ILE A 324 14.35 -23.06 15.12
C ILE A 324 14.83 -23.35 16.52
N PHE A 325 14.01 -24.04 17.29
CA PHE A 325 14.30 -24.46 18.65
C PHE A 325 14.15 -25.96 18.78
N GLN A 326 15.00 -26.60 19.58
CA GLN A 326 14.86 -28.00 19.96
C GLN A 326 14.25 -28.08 21.35
N LYS A 327 13.23 -28.93 21.52
CA LYS A 327 12.66 -29.22 22.84
C LYS A 327 13.59 -30.14 23.62
N THR A 328 13.97 -29.74 24.83
CA THR A 328 14.80 -30.51 25.76
C THR A 328 14.10 -30.65 27.11
N ALA A 329 14.68 -31.42 28.03
CA ALA A 329 14.20 -31.49 29.41
C ALA A 329 14.23 -30.13 30.15
N GLY A 330 15.08 -29.20 29.70
CA GLY A 330 15.21 -27.85 30.26
C GLY A 330 14.36 -26.79 29.54
N GLY A 331 13.51 -27.18 28.58
CA GLY A 331 12.77 -26.25 27.71
C GLY A 331 13.31 -26.22 26.29
N TRP A 332 12.91 -25.21 25.53
CA TRP A 332 13.34 -25.00 24.16
C TRP A 332 14.72 -24.34 24.10
N VAL A 333 15.59 -24.84 23.22
CA VAL A 333 16.94 -24.28 23.01
C VAL A 333 17.15 -23.95 21.53
N PRO A 334 17.77 -22.81 21.19
CA PRO A 334 18.02 -22.44 19.79
C PRO A 334 18.87 -23.49 19.05
N VAL A 335 18.50 -23.75 17.79
CA VAL A 335 19.20 -24.66 16.88
C VAL A 335 20.12 -23.87 15.95
N ASP A 336 21.33 -24.38 15.76
CA ASP A 336 22.25 -23.85 14.76
C ASP A 336 21.85 -24.33 13.36
N LEU A 337 21.51 -23.37 12.49
CA LEU A 337 21.15 -23.63 11.09
C LEU A 337 22.34 -23.58 10.13
N THR A 338 23.55 -23.26 10.63
CA THR A 338 24.77 -23.23 9.81
C THR A 338 25.36 -24.63 9.56
N GLY A 339 24.84 -25.65 10.25
CA GLY A 339 25.35 -27.02 10.19
C GLY A 339 26.70 -27.22 10.89
N GLN A 340 27.05 -26.33 11.83
CA GLN A 340 28.30 -26.38 12.60
C GLN A 340 28.10 -27.05 13.96
N LYS A 341 26.93 -26.87 14.59
CA LYS A 341 26.60 -27.50 15.88
C LYS A 341 25.52 -28.56 15.72
N PRO A 342 25.72 -29.78 16.26
CA PRO A 342 24.71 -30.81 16.19
C PRO A 342 23.56 -30.55 17.18
N LEU A 343 22.41 -31.14 16.89
CA LEU A 343 21.29 -31.27 17.81
C LEU A 343 21.68 -32.12 19.03
N ALA A 344 20.96 -31.94 20.14
CA ALA A 344 21.00 -32.89 21.24
C ALA A 344 20.33 -34.20 20.82
N ILE A 345 21.03 -35.33 20.94
CA ILE A 345 20.49 -36.63 20.52
C ILE A 345 19.48 -37.16 21.55
N SER A 346 18.33 -37.58 21.06
CA SER A 346 17.30 -38.37 21.77
C SER A 346 16.68 -39.39 20.80
N GLU A 347 15.87 -40.34 21.28
CA GLU A 347 15.13 -41.23 20.38
C GLU A 347 14.06 -40.46 19.58
N ASP A 348 13.39 -39.52 20.25
CA ASP A 348 12.43 -38.59 19.66
C ASP A 348 12.98 -37.16 19.80
N ILE A 349 13.25 -36.49 18.69
CA ILE A 349 13.59 -35.07 18.64
C ILE A 349 12.33 -34.29 18.24
N ILE A 350 12.06 -33.20 18.95
CA ILE A 350 10.99 -32.26 18.62
C ILE A 350 11.64 -30.90 18.38
N LEU A 351 11.38 -30.35 17.21
CA LEU A 351 11.77 -29.01 16.81
C LEU A 351 10.53 -28.12 16.74
N GLY A 352 10.71 -26.84 17.05
CA GLY A 352 9.71 -25.78 16.91
C GLY A 352 10.27 -24.74 15.96
N VAL A 353 9.47 -24.35 14.98
CA VAL A 353 9.87 -23.43 13.90
C VAL A 353 8.96 -22.22 13.93
N GLU A 354 9.55 -21.04 13.89
CA GLU A 354 8.85 -19.77 13.73
C GLU A 354 9.46 -18.97 12.59
N ALA A 355 8.63 -18.15 11.94
CA ALA A 355 9.07 -17.17 10.98
C ALA A 355 9.24 -15.81 11.65
N LYS A 356 10.06 -14.97 11.02
CA LYS A 356 10.42 -13.62 11.48
C LYS A 356 9.84 -12.52 10.58
N GLN A 357 9.11 -12.92 9.55
CA GLN A 357 8.33 -12.06 8.66
C GLN A 357 7.34 -12.90 7.86
N PHE A 358 6.37 -12.23 7.24
CA PHE A 358 5.53 -12.83 6.20
C PHE A 358 6.28 -13.00 4.87
N ALA A 359 5.66 -13.71 3.93
CA ALA A 359 6.11 -13.70 2.54
C ALA A 359 6.08 -12.28 1.96
N ASP A 360 7.09 -11.92 1.18
CA ASP A 360 7.20 -10.61 0.53
C ASP A 360 7.86 -10.75 -0.86
N LYS A 361 8.30 -9.62 -1.44
CA LYS A 361 9.02 -9.61 -2.72
C LYS A 361 10.41 -10.26 -2.69
N ASN A 362 11.03 -10.35 -1.50
CA ASN A 362 12.40 -10.81 -1.32
C ASN A 362 12.46 -12.29 -0.89
N TRP A 363 11.42 -12.77 -0.22
CA TRP A 363 11.32 -14.14 0.28
C TRP A 363 9.91 -14.69 0.07
N THR A 364 9.82 -15.89 -0.50
CA THR A 364 8.54 -16.52 -0.85
C THR A 364 7.75 -17.04 0.34
N GLY A 365 8.30 -16.92 1.56
CA GLY A 365 7.75 -17.55 2.76
C GLY A 365 7.93 -19.07 2.79
N LEU A 366 8.73 -19.65 1.90
CA LEU A 366 8.99 -21.09 1.87
C LEU A 366 10.32 -21.39 2.53
N VAL A 367 10.34 -22.45 3.32
CA VAL A 367 11.52 -22.94 4.04
C VAL A 367 11.75 -24.39 3.66
N SER A 368 12.97 -24.73 3.28
CA SER A 368 13.39 -26.13 3.10
C SER A 368 14.32 -26.54 4.24
N LEU A 369 13.80 -27.31 5.20
CA LEU A 369 14.57 -27.81 6.34
C LEU A 369 15.16 -29.17 6.04
N LYS A 370 16.49 -29.28 6.09
CA LYS A 370 17.21 -30.53 5.88
C LYS A 370 17.87 -31.00 7.18
N ALA A 371 17.57 -32.22 7.58
CA ALA A 371 18.27 -32.95 8.63
C ALA A 371 19.38 -33.80 7.98
N VAL A 372 20.57 -33.83 8.60
CA VAL A 372 21.70 -34.62 8.13
C VAL A 372 22.36 -35.34 9.30
N ALA A 373 22.43 -36.67 9.25
CA ALA A 373 23.26 -37.48 10.14
C ALA A 373 24.67 -37.64 9.57
N ARG A 374 25.66 -37.36 10.40
CA ARG A 374 27.08 -37.57 10.10
C ARG A 374 27.74 -38.53 11.08
N ARG A 375 28.63 -39.37 10.56
CA ARG A 375 29.54 -40.20 11.36
C ARG A 375 30.92 -40.10 10.73
N GLU A 376 31.93 -39.73 11.53
CA GLU A 376 33.30 -39.52 11.03
C GLU A 376 33.33 -38.56 9.81
N ASP A 377 32.58 -37.45 9.91
CA ASP A 377 32.39 -36.42 8.87
C ASP A 377 31.75 -36.89 7.54
N GLN A 378 31.26 -38.12 7.46
CA GLN A 378 30.49 -38.62 6.32
C GLN A 378 28.99 -38.52 6.58
N GLU A 379 28.24 -37.98 5.60
CA GLU A 379 26.77 -38.04 5.58
C GLU A 379 26.33 -39.50 5.42
N ILE A 380 25.60 -40.01 6.40
CA ILE A 380 25.10 -41.39 6.43
C ILE A 380 23.57 -41.47 6.33
N ALA A 381 22.88 -40.36 6.58
CA ALA A 381 21.47 -40.20 6.27
C ALA A 381 21.10 -38.71 6.14
N SER A 382 20.11 -38.43 5.31
CA SER A 382 19.47 -37.13 5.27
C SER A 382 18.01 -37.23 4.86
N ASP A 383 17.27 -36.22 5.30
CA ASP A 383 15.87 -36.03 4.94
C ASP A 383 15.55 -34.54 4.92
N THR A 384 14.58 -34.14 4.10
CA THR A 384 14.18 -32.75 3.91
C THR A 384 12.68 -32.61 4.01
N ILE A 385 12.21 -31.52 4.60
CA ILE A 385 10.79 -31.14 4.62
C ILE A 385 10.63 -29.69 4.19
N GLN A 386 9.57 -29.40 3.43
CA GLN A 386 9.18 -28.04 3.08
C GLN A 386 8.06 -27.55 3.98
N MET A 387 8.15 -26.30 4.38
CA MET A 387 7.15 -25.61 5.20
C MET A 387 6.93 -24.21 4.64
N GLY A 388 5.78 -23.61 4.91
CA GLY A 388 5.46 -22.28 4.40
C GLY A 388 4.81 -21.38 5.43
N VAL A 389 5.13 -20.09 5.39
CA VAL A 389 4.57 -19.10 6.30
C VAL A 389 3.08 -18.88 6.01
N ALA A 390 2.27 -18.86 7.06
CA ALA A 390 0.85 -18.54 6.97
C ALA A 390 0.65 -17.13 6.39
N PRO A 391 -0.23 -16.95 5.39
CA PRO A 391 -0.45 -15.64 4.80
C PRO A 391 -1.19 -14.73 5.78
N TRP A 392 -0.91 -13.42 5.69
CA TRP A 392 -1.75 -12.41 6.32
C TRP A 392 -3.01 -12.16 5.48
N ILE A 393 -4.17 -12.13 6.14
CA ILE A 393 -5.49 -12.04 5.50
C ILE A 393 -6.23 -10.81 6.05
N MET A 394 -6.61 -9.87 5.17
CA MET A 394 -7.45 -8.72 5.53
C MET A 394 -8.88 -9.15 5.87
N SER A 395 -9.50 -8.45 6.81
CA SER A 395 -10.88 -8.71 7.21
C SER A 395 -11.86 -7.81 6.46
N SER A 396 -12.86 -8.40 5.79
CA SER A 396 -13.89 -7.61 5.10
C SER A 396 -14.79 -6.83 6.06
N ASN A 397 -15.27 -5.66 5.62
CA ASN A 397 -16.29 -4.86 6.31
C ASN A 397 -17.62 -5.58 6.61
N THR A 398 -17.83 -6.76 6.05
CA THR A 398 -19.00 -7.62 6.30
C THR A 398 -18.79 -8.66 7.41
N ALA A 399 -17.55 -8.86 7.86
CA ALA A 399 -17.25 -9.76 8.96
C ALA A 399 -17.72 -9.16 10.29
N SER A 400 -18.10 -10.05 11.23
CA SER A 400 -18.47 -9.67 12.59
C SER A 400 -17.35 -8.91 13.28
N VAL A 401 -17.70 -7.93 14.09
CA VAL A 401 -16.75 -7.09 14.84
C VAL A 401 -16.61 -7.68 16.25
N SER A 402 -15.39 -7.71 16.78
CA SER A 402 -15.08 -8.09 18.16
C SER A 402 -14.71 -6.88 19.02
N GLU A 403 -13.98 -5.93 18.44
CA GLU A 403 -13.56 -4.68 19.10
C GLU A 403 -13.63 -3.50 18.13
N ILE A 404 -14.11 -2.35 18.61
CA ILE A 404 -13.99 -1.06 17.91
C ILE A 404 -12.87 -0.22 18.50
N HIS A 405 -12.21 0.54 17.64
CA HIS A 405 -11.06 1.39 17.96
C HIS A 405 -11.39 2.84 17.67
N LEU A 406 -11.23 3.71 18.66
CA LEU A 406 -11.59 5.13 18.62
C LEU A 406 -10.48 5.98 19.22
N SER A 407 -10.32 7.19 18.68
CA SER A 407 -9.42 8.21 19.26
C SER A 407 -10.22 9.24 20.06
N ASP A 408 -9.80 9.49 21.30
CA ASP A 408 -10.31 10.60 22.09
C ASP A 408 -9.55 11.90 21.74
N ARG A 409 -10.26 12.85 21.13
CA ARG A 409 -9.77 14.18 20.75
C ARG A 409 -10.25 15.29 21.70
N GLY A 410 -10.98 14.94 22.77
CA GLY A 410 -11.69 15.85 23.67
C GLY A 410 -12.92 16.50 23.05
N VAL A 411 -12.84 16.93 21.79
CA VAL A 411 -13.92 17.61 21.05
C VAL A 411 -14.94 16.64 20.43
N ASN A 412 -14.61 15.36 20.26
CA ASN A 412 -15.47 14.33 19.67
C ASN A 412 -16.16 13.42 20.72
N GLN A 413 -16.19 13.85 21.98
CA GLN A 413 -16.72 13.04 23.09
C GLN A 413 -18.18 12.61 22.91
N ASP A 414 -19.01 13.46 22.33
CA ASP A 414 -20.42 13.12 22.08
C ASP A 414 -20.59 12.12 20.92
N PHE A 415 -19.66 12.12 19.95
CA PHE A 415 -19.58 11.07 18.93
C PHE A 415 -19.21 9.73 19.56
N ILE A 416 -18.16 9.69 20.39
CA ILE A 416 -17.71 8.47 21.09
C ILE A 416 -18.86 7.87 21.92
N LYS A 417 -19.57 8.69 22.70
CA LYS A 417 -20.72 8.24 23.50
C LYS A 417 -21.84 7.65 22.64
N GLN A 418 -22.16 8.27 21.51
CA GLN A 418 -23.18 7.72 20.59
C GLN A 418 -22.76 6.36 20.06
N VAL A 419 -21.49 6.22 19.63
CA VAL A 419 -20.95 4.94 19.15
C VAL A 419 -21.04 3.87 20.24
N GLN A 420 -20.57 4.14 21.46
CA GLN A 420 -20.64 3.19 22.57
C GLN A 420 -22.06 2.75 22.90
N GLN A 421 -23.02 3.69 22.94
CA GLN A 421 -24.44 3.39 23.22
C GLN A 421 -25.05 2.42 22.21
N ILE A 422 -24.61 2.47 20.95
CA ILE A 422 -25.09 1.58 19.88
C ILE A 422 -24.35 0.24 19.90
N VAL A 423 -23.04 0.26 20.16
CA VAL A 423 -22.15 -0.89 19.95
C VAL A 423 -22.09 -1.81 21.17
N GLU A 424 -22.05 -1.29 22.39
CA GLU A 424 -21.94 -2.11 23.61
C GLU A 424 -23.07 -3.17 23.74
N PRO A 425 -24.35 -2.87 23.40
CA PRO A 425 -25.42 -3.88 23.38
C PRO A 425 -25.19 -5.06 22.42
N THR A 426 -24.32 -4.90 21.41
CA THR A 426 -23.98 -5.97 20.46
C THR A 426 -22.92 -6.95 20.99
N GLY A 427 -22.38 -6.70 22.20
CA GLY A 427 -21.33 -7.51 22.82
C GLY A 427 -19.90 -7.15 22.40
N VAL A 428 -19.74 -6.12 21.57
CA VAL A 428 -18.46 -5.61 21.08
C VAL A 428 -17.79 -4.71 22.11
N THR A 429 -16.48 -4.85 22.31
CA THR A 429 -15.69 -3.97 23.18
C THR A 429 -15.29 -2.68 22.48
N SER A 430 -15.08 -1.61 23.24
CA SER A 430 -14.57 -0.34 22.71
C SER A 430 -13.22 0.00 23.31
N LYS A 431 -12.18 0.09 22.48
CA LYS A 431 -10.86 0.60 22.83
C LYS A 431 -10.77 2.08 22.45
N ILE A 432 -10.84 2.93 23.47
CA ILE A 432 -10.68 4.38 23.32
C ILE A 432 -9.26 4.75 23.72
N THR A 433 -8.48 5.22 22.74
CA THR A 433 -7.09 5.63 22.96
C THR A 433 -7.01 7.15 22.93
N PRO A 434 -6.45 7.80 23.95
CA PRO A 434 -6.05 9.20 23.85
C PRO A 434 -5.00 9.31 22.74
N GLY A 435 -5.31 10.03 21.67
CA GLY A 435 -4.49 9.97 20.47
C GLY A 435 -4.32 11.33 19.81
N GLU A 436 -3.22 11.49 19.07
CA GLU A 436 -2.93 12.69 18.29
C GLU A 436 -3.74 12.73 16.99
N THR A 437 -4.10 11.56 16.43
CA THR A 437 -4.85 11.45 15.18
C THR A 437 -6.35 11.31 15.42
N ALA A 438 -7.16 12.00 14.62
CA ALA A 438 -8.60 11.77 14.52
C ALA A 438 -8.91 10.60 13.56
N TRP A 439 -7.94 10.18 12.74
CA TRP A 439 -8.13 9.30 11.60
C TRP A 439 -7.69 7.88 11.96
N MET A 440 -8.52 7.18 12.73
CA MET A 440 -8.21 5.84 13.25
C MET A 440 -8.18 4.78 12.15
N GLN A 441 -8.98 4.94 11.09
CA GLN A 441 -8.95 4.04 9.94
C GLN A 441 -7.61 4.08 9.19
N ASP A 442 -6.90 5.20 9.26
CA ASP A 442 -5.67 5.41 8.51
C ASP A 442 -4.42 4.85 9.20
N THR A 443 -4.48 4.60 10.51
CA THR A 443 -3.31 4.24 11.33
C THR A 443 -2.84 2.80 11.12
N THR A 444 -3.78 1.89 10.86
CA THR A 444 -3.50 0.47 10.79
C THR A 444 -4.58 -0.27 10.04
N GLU A 445 -4.22 -1.42 9.45
CA GLU A 445 -5.17 -2.36 8.87
C GLU A 445 -5.08 -3.66 9.67
N ILE A 446 -6.20 -4.09 10.27
CA ILE A 446 -6.24 -5.24 11.18
C ILE A 446 -6.75 -6.48 10.41
N GLY A 447 -5.80 -7.30 9.99
CA GLY A 447 -6.06 -8.61 9.41
C GLY A 447 -5.93 -9.73 10.44
N TYR A 448 -5.75 -10.95 9.96
CA TYR A 448 -5.50 -12.13 10.78
C TYR A 448 -4.63 -13.15 10.06
N VAL A 449 -4.09 -14.09 10.83
CA VAL A 449 -3.49 -15.34 10.35
C VAL A 449 -4.34 -16.52 10.79
N GLN A 450 -4.32 -17.62 10.03
CA GLN A 450 -4.99 -18.87 10.41
C GLN A 450 -4.00 -20.03 10.45
N PHE A 451 -4.17 -20.89 11.44
CA PHE A 451 -3.40 -22.12 11.60
C PHE A 451 -4.17 -23.14 12.43
N THR A 452 -3.64 -24.35 12.54
CA THR A 452 -4.27 -25.45 13.28
C THR A 452 -3.48 -25.81 14.50
N ARG A 453 -4.20 -26.17 15.55
CA ARG A 453 -3.60 -26.76 16.74
C ARG A 453 -4.61 -27.62 17.49
N GLU A 454 -4.18 -28.81 17.88
CA GLU A 454 -4.99 -29.74 18.68
C GLU A 454 -6.38 -29.99 18.05
N ASN A 455 -6.43 -30.19 16.73
CA ASN A 455 -7.68 -30.38 15.98
C ASN A 455 -8.65 -29.19 16.04
N THR A 456 -8.11 -27.98 16.25
CA THR A 456 -8.88 -26.73 16.25
C THR A 456 -8.24 -25.69 15.34
N LEU A 457 -9.06 -25.01 14.56
CA LEU A 457 -8.68 -23.80 13.83
C LEU A 457 -8.43 -22.67 14.83
N LYS A 458 -7.26 -22.03 14.71
CA LYS A 458 -6.88 -20.83 15.46
C LYS A 458 -6.79 -19.65 14.50
N ASN A 459 -7.15 -18.48 15.02
CA ASN A 459 -7.04 -17.21 14.31
C ASN A 459 -6.47 -16.18 15.27
N TYR A 460 -5.38 -15.52 14.89
CA TYR A 460 -4.84 -14.39 15.63
C TYR A 460 -4.99 -13.11 14.81
N PRO A 461 -5.55 -12.03 15.39
CA PRO A 461 -5.52 -10.72 14.75
C PRO A 461 -4.08 -10.23 14.62
N VAL A 462 -3.77 -9.60 13.49
CA VAL A 462 -2.44 -9.05 13.20
C VAL A 462 -2.58 -7.68 12.54
N ALA A 463 -2.05 -6.65 13.20
CA ALA A 463 -2.09 -5.26 12.74
C ALA A 463 -0.93 -4.94 11.78
N LEU A 464 -1.25 -4.51 10.56
CA LEU A 464 -0.31 -3.91 9.63
C LEU A 464 -0.18 -2.41 9.96
N ASN A 465 1.04 -1.93 10.18
CA ASN A 465 1.30 -0.52 10.48
C ASN A 465 1.08 0.38 9.25
N GLY A 466 0.45 1.55 9.44
CA GLY A 466 0.21 2.56 8.41
C GLY A 466 1.48 3.32 8.03
N ASN A 467 1.70 3.57 6.74
CA ASN A 467 2.88 4.30 6.25
C ASN A 467 2.67 5.82 6.27
N ARG A 468 2.53 6.38 7.47
CA ARG A 468 2.17 7.81 7.68
C ARG A 468 3.36 8.61 8.19
N LEU A 469 3.49 9.85 7.72
CA LEU A 469 4.61 10.76 8.08
C LEU A 469 4.48 11.40 9.47
N SER A 470 3.39 11.18 10.21
CA SER A 470 3.28 11.69 11.58
C SER A 470 4.22 10.93 12.51
N GLU A 471 5.02 11.67 13.30
CA GLU A 471 6.11 11.19 14.16
C GLU A 471 5.69 10.22 15.31
N SER A 472 4.46 9.70 15.32
CA SER A 472 3.84 8.99 16.45
C SER A 472 2.74 7.98 16.04
N ASP A 473 2.78 7.37 14.84
CA ASP A 473 1.82 6.31 14.50
C ASP A 473 2.21 4.94 15.10
N ASP A 474 2.44 4.90 16.41
CA ASP A 474 2.73 3.68 17.19
C ASP A 474 1.44 2.91 17.52
N TYR A 475 0.29 3.27 16.94
CA TYR A 475 -0.99 2.70 17.31
C TYR A 475 -1.06 1.20 17.01
N ALA A 476 -0.65 0.77 15.82
CA ALA A 476 -0.58 -0.65 15.44
C ALA A 476 0.25 -1.45 16.45
N LYS A 477 1.42 -0.92 16.82
CA LYS A 477 2.31 -1.51 17.83
C LYS A 477 1.66 -1.57 19.22
N SER A 478 0.84 -0.57 19.58
CA SER A 478 0.09 -0.56 20.86
C SER A 478 -1.04 -1.60 20.93
N LEU A 479 -1.38 -2.25 19.81
CA LEU A 479 -2.31 -3.38 19.78
C LEU A 479 -1.61 -4.70 20.11
N MET A 480 -0.29 -4.77 19.95
CA MET A 480 0.50 -5.98 20.25
C MET A 480 0.26 -6.43 21.70
N ASN A 481 -0.06 -7.71 21.83
CA ASN A 481 -0.30 -8.40 23.09
C ASN A 481 -0.29 -9.90 22.78
N ARG A 482 -0.45 -10.74 23.80
CA ARG A 482 -0.71 -12.17 23.64
C ARG A 482 -1.75 -12.46 22.56
N ASN A 483 -1.41 -13.31 21.60
CA ASN A 483 -2.25 -13.70 20.46
C ASN A 483 -2.73 -12.52 19.60
N PHE A 484 -2.06 -11.37 19.64
CA PHE A 484 -2.34 -10.21 18.80
C PHE A 484 -1.02 -9.67 18.25
N GLY A 485 -0.75 -9.95 16.98
CA GLY A 485 0.50 -9.58 16.34
C GLY A 485 0.50 -8.18 15.75
N TRP A 486 1.68 -7.65 15.46
CA TRP A 486 1.84 -6.45 14.63
C TRP A 486 3.07 -6.54 13.74
N PHE A 487 3.07 -5.78 12.64
CA PHE A 487 4.23 -5.72 11.75
C PHE A 487 4.22 -4.48 10.86
N GLU A 488 5.34 -4.23 10.20
CA GLU A 488 5.54 -3.10 9.31
C GLU A 488 5.95 -3.57 7.92
N VAL A 489 5.46 -2.88 6.89
CA VAL A 489 5.87 -3.09 5.50
C VAL A 489 6.09 -1.74 4.85
N GLY A 490 7.29 -1.54 4.29
CA GLY A 490 7.69 -0.25 3.74
C GLY A 490 8.02 0.76 4.85
N LYS A 491 8.28 2.00 4.42
CA LYS A 491 8.47 3.15 5.32
C LYS A 491 7.74 4.34 4.72
N PRO A 492 7.28 5.31 5.53
CA PRO A 492 6.73 6.55 5.01
C PRO A 492 7.65 7.17 3.95
N ARG A 493 7.08 7.57 2.82
CA ARG A 493 7.81 8.16 1.69
C ARG A 493 7.29 9.56 1.38
N SER A 494 8.12 10.35 0.71
CA SER A 494 7.73 11.66 0.22
C SER A 494 6.88 11.52 -1.04
N LEU A 495 5.66 12.06 -1.01
CA LEU A 495 4.75 12.14 -2.14
C LEU A 495 4.46 13.61 -2.46
N ASP A 496 3.89 13.86 -3.64
CA ASP A 496 3.27 15.16 -3.92
C ASP A 496 2.29 15.51 -2.79
N PRO A 497 2.23 16.77 -2.31
CA PRO A 497 1.29 17.18 -1.27
C PRO A 497 -0.16 16.79 -1.52
N LEU A 498 -0.60 16.69 -2.78
CA LEU A 498 -1.94 16.26 -3.16
C LEU A 498 -2.15 14.74 -3.05
N ASN A 499 -1.07 13.96 -2.95
CA ASN A 499 -1.09 12.50 -2.94
C ASN A 499 -0.66 11.91 -1.58
N GLN A 500 -0.48 12.74 -0.55
CA GLN A 500 -0.01 12.30 0.77
C GLN A 500 -0.88 11.23 1.43
N GLY A 501 -2.19 11.19 1.12
CA GLY A 501 -3.12 10.17 1.62
C GLY A 501 -3.03 8.81 0.93
N LEU A 502 -2.31 8.66 -0.18
CA LEU A 502 -2.27 7.38 -0.91
C LEU A 502 -1.76 6.21 -0.08
N ASP A 503 -0.85 6.46 0.87
CA ASP A 503 -0.22 5.44 1.71
C ASP A 503 -0.96 5.23 3.04
N TRP A 504 -2.10 5.91 3.26
CA TRP A 504 -2.93 5.77 4.46
C TRP A 504 -3.99 4.69 4.23
N TYR A 505 -4.39 3.97 5.27
CA TYR A 505 -5.17 2.74 5.09
C TYR A 505 -6.68 2.90 4.92
N GLY A 506 -7.23 4.12 4.99
CA GLY A 506 -8.50 4.39 4.31
C GLY A 506 -8.44 4.17 2.79
N ASN A 507 -7.24 4.06 2.21
CA ASN A 507 -7.00 3.70 0.81
C ASN A 507 -6.76 2.20 0.55
N LEU A 508 -6.81 1.33 1.57
CA LEU A 508 -6.57 -0.10 1.46
C LEU A 508 -7.79 -0.87 1.99
N GLU A 509 -8.49 -1.57 1.12
CA GLU A 509 -9.75 -2.23 1.47
C GLU A 509 -9.84 -3.64 0.86
N VAL A 510 -10.79 -4.45 1.33
CA VAL A 510 -11.02 -5.79 0.81
C VAL A 510 -12.50 -6.10 0.61
N THR A 511 -12.83 -6.74 -0.52
CA THR A 511 -14.21 -7.19 -0.72
C THR A 511 -14.59 -8.28 0.30
N PRO A 512 -15.88 -8.50 0.54
CA PRO A 512 -16.36 -9.76 1.11
C PRO A 512 -15.94 -10.96 0.25
N PRO A 513 -16.15 -12.20 0.73
CA PRO A 513 -15.99 -13.37 -0.12
C PRO A 513 -16.74 -13.23 -1.44
N LEU A 514 -16.04 -13.44 -2.55
CA LEU A 514 -16.58 -13.41 -3.92
C LEU A 514 -16.35 -14.76 -4.60
N PRO A 515 -17.08 -15.06 -5.70
CA PRO A 515 -16.75 -16.22 -6.53
C PRO A 515 -15.26 -16.23 -6.91
N LYS A 516 -14.57 -17.34 -6.66
CA LYS A 516 -13.11 -17.54 -6.83
C LYS A 516 -12.19 -16.82 -5.83
N TYR A 517 -12.74 -15.91 -5.03
CA TYR A 517 -12.01 -15.16 -4.00
C TYR A 517 -12.69 -15.40 -2.63
N PRO A 518 -12.54 -16.61 -2.07
CA PRO A 518 -13.21 -17.01 -0.83
C PRO A 518 -12.83 -16.15 0.39
N MET A 519 -11.65 -15.53 0.37
CA MET A 519 -11.20 -14.57 1.39
C MET A 519 -11.43 -13.10 0.97
N GLY A 520 -12.14 -12.88 -0.14
CA GLY A 520 -12.28 -11.57 -0.77
C GLY A 520 -11.07 -11.20 -1.63
N ARG A 521 -11.16 -10.03 -2.27
CA ARG A 521 -10.14 -9.49 -3.16
C ARG A 521 -9.78 -8.08 -2.73
N ILE A 522 -8.48 -7.83 -2.54
CA ILE A 522 -8.00 -6.53 -2.08
C ILE A 522 -8.17 -5.49 -3.19
N TYR A 523 -8.48 -4.26 -2.82
CA TYR A 523 -8.50 -3.11 -3.71
C TYR A 523 -7.95 -1.86 -3.02
N TYR A 524 -7.36 -0.97 -3.81
CA TYR A 524 -6.75 0.26 -3.32
C TYR A 524 -6.75 1.37 -4.39
N GLY A 525 -6.53 2.61 -3.97
CA GLY A 525 -6.59 3.79 -4.83
C GLY A 525 -5.22 4.19 -5.38
N LYS A 526 -5.23 4.82 -6.54
CA LYS A 526 -4.06 5.38 -7.20
C LYS A 526 -4.35 6.79 -7.73
N ALA A 527 -3.32 7.63 -7.81
CA ALA A 527 -3.45 8.99 -8.30
C ALA A 527 -2.21 9.44 -9.06
N ASP A 528 -2.40 10.09 -10.21
CA ASP A 528 -1.37 10.85 -10.94
C ASP A 528 -0.05 10.08 -11.23
N GLY A 529 -0.16 8.75 -11.42
CA GLY A 529 0.99 7.86 -11.66
C GLY A 529 1.54 7.18 -10.40
N ASP A 530 1.18 7.68 -9.22
CA ASP A 530 1.44 7.05 -7.93
C ASP A 530 0.37 6.00 -7.59
N THR A 531 0.81 4.95 -6.90
CA THR A 531 -0.03 3.86 -6.34
C THR A 531 0.06 3.90 -4.81
N LEU A 532 -0.76 3.11 -4.10
CA LEU A 532 -0.46 2.69 -2.72
C LEU A 532 1.00 2.22 -2.61
N HIS A 533 1.64 2.44 -1.44
CA HIS A 533 3.05 2.16 -1.19
C HIS A 533 3.54 0.87 -1.88
N PRO A 534 4.52 0.94 -2.80
CA PRO A 534 4.91 -0.22 -3.62
C PRO A 534 5.33 -1.46 -2.82
N ASP A 535 6.01 -1.28 -1.69
CA ASP A 535 6.37 -2.42 -0.83
C ASP A 535 5.14 -3.08 -0.20
N VAL A 536 4.12 -2.29 0.16
CA VAL A 536 2.84 -2.82 0.66
C VAL A 536 2.13 -3.57 -0.47
N VAL A 537 2.05 -3.01 -1.67
CA VAL A 537 1.44 -3.66 -2.83
C VAL A 537 2.11 -5.00 -3.14
N GLU A 538 3.44 -5.07 -3.14
CA GLU A 538 4.16 -6.32 -3.39
C GLU A 538 4.00 -7.33 -2.25
N PHE A 539 3.98 -6.88 -1.00
CA PHE A 539 3.64 -7.72 0.14
C PHE A 539 2.24 -8.34 0.02
N LEU A 540 1.23 -7.54 -0.31
CA LEU A 540 -0.16 -8.02 -0.46
C LEU A 540 -0.27 -9.05 -1.60
N LYS A 541 0.46 -8.85 -2.70
CA LYS A 541 0.56 -9.83 -3.79
C LYS A 541 1.22 -11.13 -3.33
N ALA A 542 2.26 -11.06 -2.50
CA ALA A 542 2.98 -12.22 -1.99
C ALA A 542 2.11 -13.13 -1.11
N GLN A 543 1.04 -12.60 -0.49
CA GLN A 543 0.10 -13.40 0.31
C GLN A 543 -0.78 -14.31 -0.55
N LYS A 544 -1.01 -13.95 -1.83
CA LYS A 544 -1.77 -14.67 -2.88
C LYS A 544 -3.27 -14.88 -2.62
N VAL A 545 -3.68 -15.08 -1.37
CA VAL A 545 -5.03 -15.50 -0.96
C VAL A 545 -6.15 -14.49 -1.22
N GLN A 546 -5.82 -13.19 -1.32
CA GLN A 546 -6.76 -12.11 -1.64
C GLN A 546 -6.33 -11.33 -2.89
N GLY A 547 -5.42 -11.89 -3.68
CA GLY A 547 -4.84 -11.27 -4.87
C GLY A 547 -5.35 -11.85 -6.21
N PRO A 548 -5.05 -11.20 -7.34
CA PRO A 548 -4.29 -9.94 -7.45
C PRO A 548 -5.14 -8.73 -7.04
N PRO A 549 -4.56 -7.74 -6.32
CA PRO A 549 -5.26 -6.54 -5.92
C PRO A 549 -5.83 -5.74 -7.10
N VAL A 550 -6.91 -4.99 -6.86
CA VAL A 550 -7.56 -4.13 -7.86
C VAL A 550 -7.25 -2.66 -7.58
N GLU A 551 -6.57 -2.01 -8.52
CA GLU A 551 -6.35 -0.56 -8.46
C GLU A 551 -7.61 0.23 -8.81
N ILE A 552 -7.86 1.36 -8.16
CA ILE A 552 -8.99 2.25 -8.42
C ILE A 552 -8.48 3.68 -8.64
N ASP A 553 -9.01 4.39 -9.63
CA ASP A 553 -8.63 5.80 -9.85
C ASP A 553 -9.27 6.68 -8.78
N THR A 554 -8.45 7.18 -7.87
CA THR A 554 -8.82 8.12 -6.80
C THR A 554 -8.20 9.51 -7.00
N SER A 555 -7.62 9.79 -8.18
CA SER A 555 -6.87 11.03 -8.48
C SER A 555 -7.68 12.32 -8.44
N TRP A 556 -9.00 12.22 -8.28
CA TRP A 556 -9.92 13.34 -8.26
C TRP A 556 -10.45 13.66 -6.85
N LEU A 557 -10.21 12.79 -5.87
CA LEU A 557 -10.64 12.96 -4.48
C LEU A 557 -9.63 13.76 -3.67
N MET A 558 -10.05 14.56 -2.70
CA MET A 558 -9.09 15.38 -1.92
C MET A 558 -8.06 14.52 -1.17
N ILE A 559 -8.51 13.38 -0.60
CA ILE A 559 -7.68 12.53 0.28
C ILE A 559 -7.11 11.33 -0.47
N ARG A 560 -7.65 11.00 -1.66
CA ARG A 560 -7.23 9.89 -2.55
C ARG A 560 -7.61 8.50 -2.06
N HIS A 561 -8.59 8.37 -1.17
CA HIS A 561 -8.95 7.07 -0.57
C HIS A 561 -10.08 6.35 -1.33
N VAL A 562 -10.00 5.03 -1.44
CA VAL A 562 -11.10 4.24 -2.02
C VAL A 562 -12.35 4.23 -1.14
N SER A 563 -12.19 4.31 0.19
CA SER A 563 -13.29 4.33 1.16
C SER A 563 -14.21 5.54 0.99
N GLU A 564 -13.73 6.63 0.37
CA GLU A 564 -14.55 7.80 0.00
C GLU A 564 -15.56 7.51 -1.12
N ILE A 565 -15.38 6.43 -1.89
CA ILE A 565 -16.20 6.14 -3.08
C ILE A 565 -16.84 4.76 -3.13
N ILE A 566 -16.31 3.77 -2.41
CA ILE A 566 -16.83 2.40 -2.37
C ILE A 566 -16.79 1.86 -0.92
N ASN A 567 -17.84 1.14 -0.51
CA ASN A 567 -17.87 0.37 0.72
C ASN A 567 -18.75 -0.89 0.57
N PHE A 568 -18.46 -1.95 1.31
CA PHE A 568 -19.29 -3.17 1.35
C PHE A 568 -19.98 -3.32 2.71
N ILE A 569 -21.26 -3.69 2.67
CA ILE A 569 -22.07 -3.93 3.87
C ILE A 569 -22.76 -5.29 3.80
N PRO A 570 -23.09 -5.90 4.95
CA PRO A 570 -23.82 -7.16 4.99
C PRO A 570 -25.28 -6.98 4.54
N SER A 571 -25.91 -8.09 4.16
CA SER A 571 -27.32 -8.17 3.79
C SER A 571 -27.99 -9.36 4.46
N GLN A 572 -29.28 -9.24 4.74
CA GLN A 572 -30.11 -10.36 5.21
C GLN A 572 -30.21 -11.51 4.19
N THR A 573 -29.97 -11.25 2.90
CA THR A 573 -29.95 -12.29 1.85
C THR A 573 -28.68 -13.14 1.87
N GLY A 574 -27.66 -12.75 2.65
CA GLY A 574 -26.35 -13.40 2.70
C GLY A 574 -25.39 -12.93 1.59
N GLU A 575 -25.90 -12.33 0.51
CA GLU A 575 -25.09 -11.71 -0.53
C GLU A 575 -24.71 -10.29 -0.13
N PRO A 576 -23.42 -9.90 -0.21
CA PRO A 576 -22.99 -8.57 0.21
C PRO A 576 -23.56 -7.48 -0.71
N LEU A 577 -23.78 -6.29 -0.16
CA LEU A 577 -24.16 -5.10 -0.92
C LEU A 577 -22.97 -4.17 -1.05
N LEU A 578 -22.73 -3.71 -2.27
CA LEU A 578 -21.79 -2.64 -2.58
C LEU A 578 -22.50 -1.29 -2.50
N LEU A 579 -22.02 -0.43 -1.62
CA LEU A 579 -22.31 1.00 -1.65
C LEU A 579 -21.30 1.70 -2.55
N ILE A 580 -21.79 2.50 -3.48
CA ILE A 580 -20.96 3.37 -4.32
C ILE A 580 -21.57 4.75 -4.38
N VAL A 581 -20.73 5.78 -4.32
CA VAL A 581 -21.20 7.16 -4.44
C VAL A 581 -21.84 7.42 -5.79
N SER A 582 -22.85 8.29 -5.83
CA SER A 582 -23.47 8.78 -7.05
C SER A 582 -23.74 10.29 -6.95
N PRO A 583 -22.84 11.11 -7.54
CA PRO A 583 -23.05 12.54 -7.74
C PRO A 583 -24.34 12.87 -8.48
N GLU A 584 -24.69 12.08 -9.50
CA GLU A 584 -25.94 12.30 -10.24
C GLU A 584 -27.17 12.04 -9.36
N ALA A 585 -27.17 10.98 -8.54
CA ALA A 585 -28.25 10.75 -7.57
C ALA A 585 -28.31 11.87 -6.51
N GLY A 586 -27.16 12.45 -6.14
CA GLY A 586 -27.08 13.64 -5.28
C GLY A 586 -27.83 14.84 -5.87
N ILE A 587 -27.59 15.15 -7.15
CA ILE A 587 -28.28 16.24 -7.84
C ILE A 587 -29.79 15.95 -7.94
N LYS A 588 -30.16 14.75 -8.37
CA LYS A 588 -31.57 14.31 -8.47
C LYS A 588 -32.32 14.42 -7.15
N LEU A 589 -31.66 14.15 -6.02
CA LEU A 589 -32.25 14.29 -4.69
C LEU A 589 -32.58 15.75 -4.36
N ILE A 590 -31.71 16.69 -4.73
CA ILE A 590 -31.95 18.14 -4.53
C ILE A 590 -33.04 18.64 -5.49
N GLU A 591 -33.04 18.18 -6.74
CA GLU A 591 -34.11 18.49 -7.72
C GLU A 591 -35.47 18.00 -7.22
N GLU A 592 -35.56 16.77 -6.70
CA GLU A 592 -36.79 16.22 -6.12
C GLU A 592 -37.31 17.08 -4.95
N LEU A 593 -36.43 17.57 -4.09
CA LEU A 593 -36.81 18.48 -3.01
C LEU A 593 -37.41 19.80 -3.55
N ALA A 594 -36.83 20.36 -4.60
CA ALA A 594 -37.33 21.58 -5.24
C ALA A 594 -38.70 21.34 -5.90
N GLU A 595 -38.86 20.24 -6.63
CA GLU A 595 -40.13 19.85 -7.28
C GLU A 595 -41.26 19.65 -6.27
N LYS A 596 -40.93 19.19 -5.05
CA LYS A 596 -41.88 19.05 -3.94
C LYS A 596 -42.17 20.35 -3.19
N GLY A 597 -41.60 21.47 -3.61
CA GLY A 597 -41.81 22.80 -3.00
C GLY A 597 -40.91 23.11 -1.80
N TYR A 598 -39.87 22.30 -1.55
CA TYR A 598 -38.91 22.49 -0.45
C TYR A 598 -37.64 23.23 -0.86
N GLU A 599 -37.71 24.02 -1.92
CA GLU A 599 -36.62 24.84 -2.44
C GLU A 599 -35.99 25.79 -1.41
N GLY A 600 -36.75 26.25 -0.40
CA GLY A 600 -36.25 27.08 0.69
C GLY A 600 -35.62 26.30 1.86
N ALA A 601 -35.67 24.97 1.85
CA ALA A 601 -35.17 24.15 2.96
C ALA A 601 -33.64 24.19 3.03
N ALA A 602 -33.11 24.25 4.25
CA ALA A 602 -31.67 24.18 4.51
C ALA A 602 -31.16 22.74 4.37
N ILE A 603 -30.01 22.59 3.72
CA ILE A 603 -29.21 21.36 3.61
C ILE A 603 -27.79 21.64 4.14
N ASN A 604 -27.05 20.59 4.48
CA ASN A 604 -25.76 20.68 5.20
C ASN A 604 -25.93 21.44 6.53
N ARG A 605 -27.04 21.19 7.23
CA ARG A 605 -27.45 21.96 8.41
C ARG A 605 -26.39 21.91 9.50
N GLY A 606 -25.94 23.08 9.96
CA GLY A 606 -24.94 23.25 11.01
C GLY A 606 -23.50 23.04 10.58
N LEU A 607 -23.24 22.85 9.28
CA LEU A 607 -21.90 22.74 8.71
C LEU A 607 -21.48 24.05 8.02
N SER A 608 -20.19 24.23 7.78
CA SER A 608 -19.62 25.35 7.03
C SER A 608 -20.13 25.43 5.58
N THR A 609 -20.61 24.32 5.02
CA THR A 609 -21.22 24.22 3.69
C THR A 609 -22.75 24.38 3.71
N GLN A 610 -23.36 24.82 4.82
CA GLN A 610 -24.81 25.03 4.92
C GLN A 610 -25.33 25.92 3.79
N THR A 611 -26.38 25.47 3.11
CA THR A 611 -27.05 26.24 2.05
C THR A 611 -28.53 25.86 1.94
N THR A 612 -29.25 26.39 0.96
CA THR A 612 -30.62 25.98 0.64
C THR A 612 -30.66 25.12 -0.62
N VAL A 613 -31.71 24.32 -0.77
CA VAL A 613 -31.99 23.54 -1.99
C VAL A 613 -31.93 24.43 -3.23
N ARG A 614 -32.60 25.60 -3.21
CA ARG A 614 -32.59 26.56 -4.33
C ARG A 614 -31.19 27.09 -4.65
N ALA A 615 -30.43 27.48 -3.63
CA ALA A 615 -29.09 28.02 -3.82
C ALA A 615 -28.12 26.96 -4.38
N ALA A 616 -28.24 25.70 -3.93
CA ALA A 616 -27.46 24.59 -4.47
C ALA A 616 -27.76 24.34 -5.96
N LEU A 617 -29.04 24.31 -6.36
CA LEU A 617 -29.43 24.12 -7.76
C LEU A 617 -29.08 25.31 -8.65
N ASN A 618 -29.14 26.53 -8.13
CA ASN A 618 -28.74 27.73 -8.87
C ASN A 618 -27.22 27.82 -9.10
N ASN A 619 -26.42 27.07 -8.33
CA ASN A 619 -24.99 26.94 -8.58
C ASN A 619 -24.73 25.98 -9.74
N ARG A 620 -24.87 26.48 -10.97
CA ARG A 620 -24.71 25.70 -12.21
C ARG A 620 -23.35 25.00 -12.30
N LEU A 621 -22.30 25.61 -11.77
CA LEU A 621 -20.94 25.04 -11.78
C LEU A 621 -20.87 23.80 -10.86
N LEU A 622 -21.46 23.87 -9.66
CA LEU A 622 -21.51 22.72 -8.75
C LEU A 622 -22.29 21.55 -9.34
N VAL A 623 -23.45 21.86 -9.96
CA VAL A 623 -24.28 20.86 -10.65
C VAL A 623 -23.52 20.22 -11.80
N GLN A 624 -22.95 21.02 -12.70
CA GLN A 624 -22.19 20.51 -13.85
C GLN A 624 -20.97 19.69 -13.43
N HIS A 625 -20.24 20.15 -12.41
CA HIS A 625 -19.09 19.44 -11.84
C HIS A 625 -19.48 18.04 -11.37
N ASN A 626 -20.55 17.91 -10.59
CA ASN A 626 -21.00 16.62 -10.07
C ASN A 626 -21.54 15.69 -11.18
N LEU A 627 -22.29 16.23 -12.13
CA LEU A 627 -22.73 15.44 -13.29
C LEU A 627 -21.54 14.97 -14.15
N GLN A 628 -20.47 15.76 -14.24
CA GLN A 628 -19.23 15.37 -14.90
C GLN A 628 -18.50 14.27 -14.12
N LEU A 629 -18.38 14.39 -12.79
CA LEU A 629 -17.78 13.36 -11.94
C LEU A 629 -18.51 12.02 -12.07
N GLN A 630 -19.84 12.01 -12.11
CA GLN A 630 -20.59 10.78 -12.38
C GLN A 630 -20.14 10.15 -13.70
N ARG A 631 -20.19 10.90 -14.80
CA ARG A 631 -19.90 10.38 -16.15
C ARG A 631 -18.45 9.94 -16.33
N GLU A 632 -17.50 10.71 -15.80
CA GLU A 632 -16.08 10.54 -16.07
C GLU A 632 -15.37 9.66 -15.05
N LYS A 633 -15.88 9.58 -13.81
CA LYS A 633 -15.24 8.85 -12.71
C LYS A 633 -16.07 7.67 -12.23
N ILE A 634 -17.35 7.89 -11.89
CA ILE A 634 -18.18 6.84 -11.28
C ILE A 634 -18.69 5.81 -12.29
N ASP A 635 -19.18 6.22 -13.46
CA ASP A 635 -19.70 5.28 -14.45
C ASP A 635 -18.63 4.29 -14.98
N PRO A 636 -17.39 4.73 -15.27
CA PRO A 636 -16.29 3.81 -15.61
C PRO A 636 -15.92 2.91 -14.44
N LEU A 637 -15.92 3.44 -13.21
CA LEU A 637 -15.64 2.67 -12.00
C LEU A 637 -16.69 1.57 -11.79
N LEU A 638 -17.97 1.87 -11.95
CA LEU A 638 -19.06 0.91 -11.84
C LEU A 638 -18.92 -0.24 -12.84
N LYS A 639 -18.53 0.06 -14.09
CA LYS A 639 -18.23 -0.97 -15.10
C LYS A 639 -17.03 -1.83 -14.69
N LYS A 640 -16.00 -1.20 -14.11
CA LYS A 640 -14.79 -1.89 -13.65
C LYS A 640 -15.12 -2.84 -12.49
N ILE A 641 -15.75 -2.36 -11.41
CA ILE A 641 -16.02 -3.17 -10.23
C ILE A 641 -17.00 -4.31 -10.49
N LYS A 642 -18.03 -4.10 -11.32
CA LYS A 642 -18.89 -5.21 -11.79
C LYS A 642 -18.10 -6.34 -12.43
N ARG A 643 -17.14 -5.99 -13.29
CA ARG A 643 -16.26 -6.96 -13.96
C ARG A 643 -15.26 -7.60 -13.00
N GLU A 644 -14.54 -6.80 -12.22
CA GLU A 644 -13.45 -7.27 -11.36
C GLU A 644 -13.95 -8.05 -10.13
N PHE A 645 -15.14 -7.73 -9.63
CA PHE A 645 -15.74 -8.33 -8.44
C PHE A 645 -16.92 -9.26 -8.75
N ASN A 646 -17.28 -9.41 -10.03
CA ASN A 646 -18.40 -10.26 -10.47
C ASN A 646 -19.70 -9.95 -9.71
N LEU A 647 -20.09 -8.66 -9.73
CA LEU A 647 -21.27 -8.14 -9.04
C LEU A 647 -22.40 -7.87 -10.04
N GLU A 648 -23.61 -8.22 -9.63
CA GLU A 648 -24.85 -7.93 -10.35
C GLU A 648 -25.48 -6.59 -9.89
N ASP A 649 -26.44 -6.08 -10.67
CA ASP A 649 -27.06 -4.76 -10.42
C ASP A 649 -27.83 -4.67 -9.10
N ASP A 650 -28.43 -5.78 -8.64
CA ASP A 650 -29.16 -5.86 -7.38
C ASP A 650 -28.25 -5.87 -6.14
N GLN A 651 -26.96 -6.16 -6.31
CA GLN A 651 -25.94 -6.06 -5.28
C GLN A 651 -25.38 -4.64 -5.14
N ILE A 652 -25.76 -3.69 -6.00
CA ILE A 652 -25.13 -2.36 -6.07
C ILE A 652 -26.12 -1.26 -5.72
N ILE A 653 -25.84 -0.56 -4.64
CA ILE A 653 -26.61 0.59 -4.17
C ILE A 653 -25.81 1.86 -4.47
N GLN A 654 -26.26 2.61 -5.47
CA GLN A 654 -25.79 3.98 -5.70
C GLN A 654 -26.37 4.90 -4.62
N VAL A 655 -25.48 5.56 -3.87
CA VAL A 655 -25.80 6.44 -2.73
C VAL A 655 -25.63 7.92 -3.14
N PRO A 656 -26.63 8.79 -2.91
CA PRO A 656 -26.53 10.21 -3.25
C PRO A 656 -25.41 10.91 -2.49
N VAL A 657 -24.36 11.36 -3.19
CA VAL A 657 -23.23 12.08 -2.59
C VAL A 657 -22.75 13.16 -3.54
N LEU A 658 -22.60 14.40 -3.06
CA LEU A 658 -22.02 15.49 -3.85
C LEU A 658 -20.60 15.79 -3.40
N PHE A 659 -19.77 16.22 -4.36
CA PHE A 659 -18.39 16.61 -4.14
C PHE A 659 -18.20 18.09 -4.44
N GLY A 660 -17.33 18.72 -3.66
CA GLY A 660 -16.81 20.06 -3.94
C GLY A 660 -15.70 20.03 -4.99
N TYR A 661 -15.33 21.19 -5.52
CA TYR A 661 -14.41 21.31 -6.66
C TYR A 661 -12.99 20.74 -6.43
N SER A 662 -12.57 20.61 -5.18
CA SER A 662 -11.29 20.00 -4.79
C SER A 662 -11.40 18.53 -4.40
N GLY A 663 -12.55 17.88 -4.65
CA GLY A 663 -12.72 16.44 -4.46
C GLY A 663 -13.09 15.99 -3.05
N TYR A 664 -13.48 16.90 -2.16
CA TYR A 664 -14.00 16.55 -0.83
C TYR A 664 -15.52 16.30 -0.89
N ALA A 665 -16.04 15.45 0.00
CA ALA A 665 -17.48 15.26 0.17
C ALA A 665 -18.14 16.56 0.66
N TRP A 666 -19.02 17.14 -0.17
CA TRP A 666 -19.62 18.45 0.10
C TRP A 666 -20.62 18.44 1.27
N TRP A 667 -21.15 17.25 1.55
CA TRP A 667 -21.95 16.89 2.71
C TRP A 667 -21.44 15.56 3.29
N PRO A 668 -21.85 15.17 4.51
CA PRO A 668 -21.42 13.91 5.11
C PRO A 668 -21.66 12.71 4.19
N ASN A 669 -20.60 11.94 3.93
CA ASN A 669 -20.56 10.93 2.89
C ASN A 669 -21.24 9.64 3.36
N LEU A 670 -22.50 9.46 2.97
CA LEU A 670 -23.34 8.33 3.40
C LEU A 670 -22.84 6.92 3.01
N ILE A 671 -21.74 6.77 2.27
CA ILE A 671 -21.10 5.45 2.11
C ILE A 671 -20.01 5.17 3.15
N ASN A 672 -19.52 6.18 3.86
CA ASN A 672 -18.51 6.08 4.92
C ASN A 672 -19.17 5.58 6.22
N THR A 673 -19.74 4.38 6.14
CA THR A 673 -20.46 3.70 7.20
C THR A 673 -19.65 2.55 7.81
N VAL A 674 -19.85 2.25 9.08
CA VAL A 674 -19.23 1.10 9.75
C VAL A 674 -20.31 0.07 10.10
N SER A 675 -20.18 -1.15 9.59
CA SER A 675 -21.08 -2.26 9.91
C SER A 675 -20.58 -3.02 11.15
N ILE A 676 -21.47 -3.22 12.14
CA ILE A 676 -21.18 -3.80 13.45
C ILE A 676 -22.33 -4.72 13.85
N ASN A 677 -22.18 -6.02 13.65
CA ASN A 677 -23.04 -7.07 14.21
C ASN A 677 -24.57 -6.82 14.10
N GLY A 678 -25.02 -6.27 12.96
CA GLY A 678 -26.43 -5.95 12.67
C GLY A 678 -26.78 -4.46 12.73
N GLU A 679 -25.91 -3.65 13.32
CA GLU A 679 -25.98 -2.18 13.33
C GLU A 679 -25.15 -1.59 12.19
N LEU A 680 -25.64 -0.49 11.58
CA LEU A 680 -24.91 0.31 10.61
C LEU A 680 -24.74 1.72 11.16
N LEU A 681 -23.51 2.08 11.51
CA LEU A 681 -23.15 3.43 11.91
C LEU A 681 -22.96 4.28 10.65
N ALA A 682 -23.82 5.27 10.46
CA ALA A 682 -23.80 6.14 9.28
C ALA A 682 -23.58 7.61 9.68
N PRO A 683 -22.88 8.40 8.86
CA PRO A 683 -22.78 9.84 9.07
C PRO A 683 -24.15 10.49 8.94
N ASN A 684 -24.43 11.51 9.75
CA ASN A 684 -25.71 12.20 9.66
C ASN A 684 -25.67 13.17 8.48
N PRO A 685 -26.47 12.96 7.41
CA PRO A 685 -26.35 13.74 6.19
C PRO A 685 -26.80 15.20 6.35
N ARG A 686 -27.47 15.55 7.46
CA ARG A 686 -27.94 16.91 7.77
C ARG A 686 -28.69 17.55 6.58
N GLY A 687 -29.58 16.77 5.96
CA GLY A 687 -30.32 17.11 4.74
C GLY A 687 -31.42 18.15 4.97
N ALA A 688 -32.51 18.11 4.19
CA ALA A 688 -33.66 18.99 4.42
C ALA A 688 -34.57 18.41 5.52
N LEU A 689 -35.08 19.26 6.43
CA LEU A 689 -36.14 18.86 7.37
C LEU A 689 -37.52 19.02 6.71
N ILE A 690 -38.28 17.93 6.64
CA ILE A 690 -39.67 17.92 6.22
C ILE A 690 -40.49 17.35 7.37
N ASP A 691 -41.41 18.14 7.91
CA ASP A 691 -42.22 17.80 9.09
C ASP A 691 -41.37 17.27 10.28
N GLY A 692 -40.20 17.88 10.49
CA GLY A 692 -39.26 17.53 11.55
C GLY A 692 -38.41 16.28 11.30
N ARG A 693 -38.51 15.65 10.13
CA ARG A 693 -37.70 14.48 9.74
C ARG A 693 -36.70 14.84 8.66
N ASP A 694 -35.50 14.26 8.73
CA ASP A 694 -34.48 14.47 7.72
C ASP A 694 -34.76 13.64 6.46
N TYR A 695 -35.02 14.32 5.35
CA TYR A 695 -35.41 13.68 4.11
C TYR A 695 -34.32 12.75 3.56
N THR A 696 -33.05 13.14 3.67
CA THR A 696 -31.92 12.36 3.16
C THR A 696 -31.71 11.10 3.99
N GLN A 697 -31.89 11.18 5.32
CA GLN A 697 -31.88 10.00 6.18
C GLN A 697 -32.98 8.99 5.81
N GLU A 698 -34.20 9.46 5.59
CA GLU A 698 -35.33 8.61 5.21
C GLU A 698 -35.14 8.01 3.81
N TYR A 699 -34.56 8.77 2.87
CA TYR A 699 -34.18 8.26 1.56
C TYR A 699 -33.15 7.13 1.70
N PHE A 700 -32.08 7.34 2.47
CA PHE A 700 -31.02 6.36 2.68
C PHE A 700 -31.54 5.09 3.33
N LYS A 701 -32.37 5.20 4.38
CA LYS A 701 -33.04 4.07 5.02
C LYS A 701 -33.85 3.22 4.05
N ARG A 702 -34.61 3.85 3.16
CA ARG A 702 -35.41 3.12 2.15
C ARG A 702 -34.53 2.37 1.15
N ARG A 703 -33.44 2.99 0.69
CA ARG A 703 -32.48 2.36 -0.23
C ARG A 703 -31.79 1.15 0.39
N LEU A 704 -31.51 1.22 1.69
CA LEU A 704 -30.83 0.18 2.45
C LEU A 704 -31.74 -0.83 3.13
N ALA A 705 -33.06 -0.75 2.95
CA ALA A 705 -34.00 -1.67 3.56
C ALA A 705 -33.68 -3.14 3.26
N ILE A 706 -33.12 -3.43 2.08
CA ILE A 706 -32.69 -4.77 1.66
C ILE A 706 -31.52 -5.31 2.49
N SER A 707 -30.65 -4.44 3.03
CA SER A 707 -29.57 -4.88 3.93
C SER A 707 -30.14 -5.46 5.23
N GLY A 708 -31.29 -4.93 5.66
CA GLY A 708 -31.94 -5.31 6.89
C GLY A 708 -31.13 -5.00 8.17
N MET A 709 -30.14 -4.11 8.06
CA MET A 709 -29.41 -3.57 9.21
C MET A 709 -30.19 -2.45 9.90
N ASN A 710 -29.88 -2.25 11.18
CA ASN A 710 -30.35 -1.11 11.96
C ASN A 710 -29.46 0.11 11.68
N ILE A 711 -30.00 1.12 10.99
CA ILE A 711 -29.22 2.29 10.58
C ILE A 711 -29.25 3.36 11.67
N ASN A 712 -28.08 3.72 12.18
CA ASN A 712 -27.87 4.72 13.22
C ASN A 712 -27.10 5.91 12.66
N PHE A 713 -27.75 7.08 12.60
CA PHE A 713 -27.12 8.31 12.13
C PHE A 713 -26.41 9.02 13.28
N LEU A 714 -25.08 9.17 13.16
CA LEU A 714 -24.22 9.77 14.17
C LEU A 714 -23.95 11.23 13.86
N ASP A 715 -23.87 12.08 14.89
CA ASP A 715 -23.28 13.41 14.70
C ASP A 715 -21.77 13.32 14.52
N ASP A 716 -21.33 13.39 13.26
CA ASP A 716 -19.95 13.31 12.81
C ASP A 716 -19.40 14.67 12.33
N SER A 717 -20.07 15.78 12.68
CA SER A 717 -19.72 17.13 12.21
C SER A 717 -18.24 17.49 12.43
N TYR A 718 -17.64 17.03 13.53
CA TYR A 718 -16.21 17.18 13.79
C TYR A 718 -15.35 16.60 12.66
N TYR A 719 -15.66 15.39 12.21
CA TYR A 719 -14.94 14.70 11.14
C TYR A 719 -15.24 15.34 9.78
N GLN A 720 -16.51 15.65 9.50
CA GLN A 720 -16.93 16.27 8.23
C GLN A 720 -16.24 17.62 7.99
N GLU A 721 -16.11 18.47 9.01
CA GLU A 721 -15.42 19.76 8.85
C GLU A 721 -13.93 19.57 8.49
N LEU A 722 -13.33 18.48 8.97
CA LEU A 722 -11.97 18.05 8.69
C LEU A 722 -11.83 17.20 7.42
N LYS A 723 -12.91 17.05 6.64
CA LYS A 723 -12.96 16.30 5.37
C LYS A 723 -12.85 14.78 5.51
N GLY A 724 -13.35 14.23 6.61
CA GLY A 724 -13.63 12.81 6.78
C GLY A 724 -15.04 12.57 7.33
N ASP A 725 -15.38 11.33 7.66
CA ASP A 725 -16.71 10.93 8.15
C ASP A 725 -16.58 9.84 9.24
N VAL A 726 -17.70 9.27 9.67
CA VAL A 726 -17.78 8.16 10.66
C VAL A 726 -16.73 7.07 10.42
N TYR A 727 -16.62 6.55 9.19
CA TYR A 727 -15.67 5.50 8.83
C TYR A 727 -14.22 5.90 9.11
N THR A 728 -13.81 7.12 8.75
CA THR A 728 -12.43 7.59 8.94
C THR A 728 -12.02 7.68 10.42
N GLY A 729 -13.00 7.88 11.31
CA GLY A 729 -12.78 8.04 12.75
C GLY A 729 -12.77 6.73 13.55
N ILE A 730 -13.12 5.61 12.93
CA ILE A 730 -13.29 4.29 13.58
C ILE A 730 -12.42 3.28 12.86
N ASN A 731 -11.78 2.38 13.61
CA ASN A 731 -11.21 1.15 13.06
C ASN A 731 -11.80 -0.05 13.82
N THR A 732 -11.69 -1.26 13.28
CA THR A 732 -12.36 -2.45 13.84
C THR A 732 -11.45 -3.66 13.82
N THR A 733 -11.38 -4.39 14.94
CA THR A 733 -10.94 -5.79 14.92
C THR A 733 -12.15 -6.66 14.57
N ARG A 734 -12.01 -7.46 13.51
CA ARG A 734 -13.08 -8.32 13.00
C ARG A 734 -12.73 -9.79 13.21
N GLU A 735 -13.77 -10.60 13.36
CA GLU A 735 -13.67 -12.04 13.48
C GLU A 735 -13.21 -12.65 12.15
N ALA A 736 -12.25 -13.56 12.24
CA ALA A 736 -11.74 -14.32 11.10
C ALA A 736 -12.79 -15.30 10.53
N SER A 737 -12.58 -15.75 9.30
CA SER A 737 -13.37 -16.83 8.71
C SER A 737 -13.32 -18.09 9.58
N LYS A 738 -14.48 -18.72 9.80
CA LYS A 738 -14.57 -20.02 10.48
C LYS A 738 -14.13 -21.18 9.58
N GLN A 739 -14.10 -20.96 8.27
CA GLN A 739 -13.54 -21.92 7.31
C GLN A 739 -12.04 -21.64 7.15
N PRO A 740 -11.17 -22.66 7.25
CA PRO A 740 -9.75 -22.49 6.99
C PRO A 740 -9.49 -22.06 5.55
N PHE A 741 -8.61 -21.09 5.34
CA PHE A 741 -8.33 -20.56 4.01
C PHE A 741 -7.89 -21.66 3.03
N TRP A 742 -7.11 -22.64 3.51
CA TRP A 742 -6.54 -23.69 2.67
C TRP A 742 -7.54 -24.68 2.09
N GLU A 743 -8.68 -24.84 2.75
CA GLU A 743 -9.80 -25.66 2.25
C GLU A 743 -10.69 -24.87 1.28
N ALA A 744 -10.68 -23.54 1.38
CA ALA A 744 -11.51 -22.67 0.58
C ALA A 744 -10.89 -22.33 -0.79
N LEU A 745 -9.57 -22.50 -0.95
CA LEU A 745 -8.82 -22.07 -2.13
C LEU A 745 -9.40 -22.62 -3.45
N PRO A 746 -9.45 -21.78 -4.51
CA PRO A 746 -9.83 -22.24 -5.83
C PRO A 746 -8.76 -23.17 -6.43
N ALA A 747 -9.17 -24.03 -7.37
CA ALA A 747 -8.33 -25.08 -7.97
C ALA A 747 -7.05 -24.58 -8.69
N ASN A 748 -6.92 -23.28 -8.96
CA ASN A 748 -5.72 -22.68 -9.57
C ASN A 748 -4.69 -22.19 -8.53
N LEU A 749 -5.03 -22.24 -7.24
CA LEU A 749 -4.13 -21.99 -6.11
C LEU A 749 -3.85 -23.27 -5.30
N THR A 750 -4.45 -24.39 -5.70
CA THR A 750 -4.10 -25.75 -5.25
C THR A 750 -2.99 -26.32 -6.15
N PRO A 751 -2.12 -27.18 -5.63
CA PRO A 751 -0.94 -27.71 -6.33
C PRO A 751 -1.29 -28.59 -7.54
#